data_AF-A0A2N8S0W5-F1
#
_entry.id   AF-A0A2N8S0W5-F1
#
_cell.length_a   1.000
_cell.length_b   1.000
_cell.length_c   1.000
_cell.angle_alpha   90.00
_cell.angle_beta   90.00
_cell.angle_gamma   90.00
#
_symmetry.space_group_name_H-M   'P 1'
#
loop_
_entity.id
_entity.type
_entity.pdbx_description
1 polymer ?
#
loop_
_entity_poly.entity_id
_entity_poly.type
_entity_poly.pdbx_seq_one_letter_code
_entity_poly.pdbx_strand_id
1 'polypeptide(L)'
;MSLKSIQQRIAITGGLCLLATAGILIGYSVYLASTTQQLVSGRVSQQAQEDALQTLQHLGGKYAGEIRSEFTEALEAARGMATTFAVGKSSSTNSGGLQIGRDQVNSILLNVLKSQPDFNGTYSCWEPDAIDGQDFLFTDAGNGNNGQTGRFTPYWTRGADGKIAVQPLVEYDTMDKHPNGVLKGGWYIGPRETLKESVLGPLPYIVQGKQVWLATLSVPIIVDGRFMGVAGTDYNLDFVQKISQEVSAKLFDGQGEVAIISDQGLIVAESRFPNLIGQHFQQVLPDGWQTALNSVQKGEELARLDDNGMVVVFAPIELGRTGKPWSMMLKIDKEIVLAKATELKAEMDAQSARSMLQQIGAGVLVSLLAVIALWISSRALALPIRKAAQLAGAIQKGDFSQRLAHQSADEVGQLSASLDRMADSLQEQVHVAERISQGDLAVEVRLASEQDQLGLALRRMVDNLNGLVSQVQLSSELINDKAGQVTTLSQDLSNGATESASAVTQISATVTQMAAQIRQTSEYASEANALSRSSEHSARGGNELMVTLKAAMQEINQSGLDITNIIRAIEEIATQTNLLALNAAIEAARAGEHGRGFAVVADEVRQLAARSAEAAQRSTRLIQESNARTIKGMEITDDTARALEAIVQGAAQVSQLVDEIASASSQQASGIEQVSLAIGQIDEVVHHNSTNSEQSTQAAQELTQQAQQMIVQVGRFKVRRIR
;
A
#
# COMPACT_ATOMS: atom_id res chain seq x y z
N MET A 1 35.96 -51.61 58.76
CA MET A 1 35.33 -52.89 59.18
C MET A 1 35.58 -53.93 58.10
N SER A 2 36.33 -54.99 58.38
CA SER A 2 36.53 -56.07 57.41
C SER A 2 35.27 -56.95 57.37
N LEU A 3 34.48 -56.82 56.31
CA LEU A 3 33.27 -57.60 56.10
C LEU A 3 33.66 -59.05 55.77
N LYS A 4 33.33 -59.98 56.67
CA LYS A 4 33.79 -61.39 56.68
C LYS A 4 32.91 -62.34 55.85
N SER A 5 31.89 -61.84 55.15
CA SER A 5 30.95 -62.64 54.35
C SER A 5 30.80 -62.10 52.91
N ILE A 6 30.84 -62.98 51.90
CA ILE A 6 30.61 -62.64 50.48
C ILE A 6 29.23 -61.97 50.29
N GLN A 7 28.24 -62.42 51.05
CA GLN A 7 26.91 -61.82 51.18
C GLN A 7 26.95 -60.33 51.56
N GLN A 8 27.81 -59.97 52.51
CA GLN A 8 27.93 -58.59 52.98
C GLN A 8 28.71 -57.71 52.01
N ARG A 9 29.67 -58.27 51.27
CA ARG A 9 30.42 -57.52 50.25
C ARG A 9 29.56 -57.21 49.03
N ILE A 10 28.84 -58.19 48.49
CA ILE A 10 27.97 -58.02 47.30
C ILE A 10 26.87 -56.99 47.56
N ALA A 11 26.22 -57.05 48.73
CA ALA A 11 25.17 -56.11 49.09
C ALA A 11 25.68 -54.66 49.23
N ILE A 12 26.87 -54.46 49.79
CA ILE A 12 27.40 -53.12 50.09
C ILE A 12 28.05 -52.47 48.84
N THR A 13 28.84 -53.21 48.06
CA THR A 13 29.43 -52.65 46.81
C THR A 13 28.41 -52.49 45.70
N GLY A 14 27.44 -53.41 45.58
CA GLY A 14 26.35 -53.31 44.60
C GLY A 14 25.40 -52.14 44.89
N GLY A 15 25.07 -51.92 46.17
CA GLY A 15 24.27 -50.77 46.60
C GLY A 15 24.96 -49.43 46.38
N LEU A 16 26.28 -49.33 46.65
CA LEU A 16 27.05 -48.10 46.44
C LEU A 16 27.19 -47.71 44.96
N CYS A 17 27.43 -48.69 44.07
CA CYS A 17 27.52 -48.41 42.62
C CYS A 17 26.16 -47.98 42.02
N LEU A 18 25.05 -48.56 42.48
CA LEU A 18 23.69 -48.20 42.05
C LEU A 18 23.29 -46.78 42.46
N LEU A 19 23.64 -46.37 43.69
CA LEU A 19 23.38 -45.01 44.16
C LEU A 19 24.21 -43.97 43.40
N ALA A 20 25.45 -44.30 43.05
CA ALA A 20 26.32 -43.42 42.27
C ALA A 20 25.82 -43.22 40.83
N THR A 21 25.42 -44.29 40.14
CA THR A 21 24.87 -44.18 38.77
C THR A 21 23.53 -43.45 38.73
N ALA A 22 22.64 -43.70 39.69
CA ALA A 22 21.37 -42.97 39.81
C ALA A 22 21.61 -41.47 40.06
N GLY A 23 22.56 -41.11 40.93
CA GLY A 23 22.91 -39.71 41.19
C GLY A 23 23.48 -38.98 39.96
N ILE A 24 24.35 -39.64 39.18
CA ILE A 24 24.92 -39.07 37.95
C ILE A 24 23.84 -38.85 36.88
N LEU A 25 22.95 -39.82 36.68
CA LEU A 25 21.87 -39.72 35.68
C LEU A 25 20.87 -38.63 36.04
N ILE A 26 20.44 -38.56 37.31
CA ILE A 26 19.54 -37.50 37.78
C ILE A 26 20.24 -36.14 37.63
N GLY A 27 21.47 -35.99 38.11
CA GLY A 27 22.24 -34.75 38.01
C GLY A 27 22.43 -34.27 36.56
N TYR A 28 22.76 -35.18 35.64
CA TYR A 28 22.88 -34.87 34.21
C TYR A 28 21.56 -34.44 33.58
N SER A 29 20.44 -35.09 33.96
CA SER A 29 19.10 -34.71 33.52
C SER A 29 18.70 -33.31 34.01
N VAL A 30 18.98 -32.97 35.28
CA VAL A 30 18.72 -31.62 35.82
C VAL A 30 19.52 -30.57 35.05
N TYR A 31 20.81 -30.85 34.82
CA TYR A 31 21.70 -29.96 34.11
C TYR A 31 21.22 -29.69 32.67
N LEU A 32 20.84 -30.73 31.93
CA LEU A 32 20.27 -30.62 30.58
C LEU A 32 18.96 -29.81 30.57
N ALA A 33 18.06 -30.07 31.52
CA ALA A 33 16.80 -29.34 31.63
C ALA A 33 17.03 -27.84 31.90
N SER A 34 17.90 -27.50 32.86
CA SER A 34 18.25 -26.11 33.19
C SER A 34 18.92 -25.40 32.01
N THR A 35 19.82 -26.07 31.28
CA THR A 35 20.52 -25.49 30.13
C THR A 35 19.55 -25.24 28.97
N THR A 36 18.65 -26.19 28.71
CA THR A 36 17.62 -26.08 27.68
C THR A 36 16.66 -24.93 27.98
N GLN A 37 16.25 -24.80 29.25
CA GLN A 37 15.35 -23.73 29.70
C GLN A 37 15.96 -22.34 29.52
N GLN A 38 17.23 -22.15 29.89
CA GLN A 38 17.94 -20.87 29.67
C GLN A 38 18.04 -20.51 28.19
N LEU A 39 18.33 -21.50 27.33
CA LEU A 39 18.43 -21.29 25.88
C LEU A 39 17.08 -20.92 25.27
N VAL A 40 15.99 -21.62 25.64
CA VAL A 40 14.64 -21.35 25.12
C VAL A 40 14.15 -19.98 25.59
N SER A 41 14.26 -19.65 26.88
CA SER A 41 13.84 -18.35 27.42
C SER A 41 14.63 -17.19 26.81
N GLY A 42 15.93 -17.37 26.60
CA GLY A 42 16.77 -16.37 25.93
C GLY A 42 16.33 -16.13 24.48
N ARG A 43 16.13 -17.21 23.69
CA ARG A 43 15.66 -17.09 22.30
C ARG A 43 14.26 -16.50 22.19
N VAL A 44 13.33 -16.89 23.06
CA VAL A 44 11.96 -16.32 23.04
C VAL A 44 11.97 -14.84 23.38
N SER A 45 12.79 -14.41 24.35
CA SER A 45 12.89 -12.98 24.69
C SER A 45 13.52 -12.17 23.57
N GLN A 46 14.54 -12.72 22.90
CA GLN A 46 15.15 -12.08 21.74
C GLN A 46 14.16 -11.99 20.58
N GLN A 47 13.45 -13.08 20.26
CA GLN A 47 12.43 -13.12 19.21
C GLN A 47 11.31 -12.12 19.48
N ALA A 48 10.79 -12.06 20.71
CA ALA A 48 9.73 -11.11 21.08
C ALA A 48 10.17 -9.65 20.90
N GLN A 49 11.45 -9.34 21.17
CA GLN A 49 12.01 -8.01 20.94
C GLN A 49 12.16 -7.69 19.44
N GLU A 50 12.64 -8.65 18.64
CA GLU A 50 12.75 -8.52 17.18
C GLU A 50 11.36 -8.34 16.52
N ASP A 51 10.38 -9.16 16.90
CA ASP A 51 9.00 -9.07 16.41
C ASP A 51 8.36 -7.72 16.78
N ALA A 52 8.61 -7.21 17.99
CA ALA A 52 8.11 -5.90 18.40
C ALA A 52 8.75 -4.76 17.63
N LEU A 53 10.06 -4.82 17.38
CA LEU A 53 10.75 -3.83 16.54
C LEU A 53 10.18 -3.82 15.13
N GLN A 54 10.03 -4.98 14.50
CA GLN A 54 9.42 -5.09 13.17
C GLN A 54 7.97 -4.58 13.15
N THR A 55 7.18 -4.92 14.17
CA THR A 55 5.79 -4.44 14.29
C THR A 55 5.73 -2.92 14.40
N LEU A 56 6.59 -2.32 15.22
CA LEU A 56 6.69 -0.87 15.39
C LEU A 56 7.16 -0.18 14.10
N GLN A 57 8.13 -0.76 13.39
CA GLN A 57 8.59 -0.25 12.09
C GLN A 57 7.49 -0.28 11.04
N HIS A 58 6.78 -1.41 10.89
CA HIS A 58 5.66 -1.50 9.96
C HIS A 58 4.53 -0.53 10.30
N LEU A 59 4.16 -0.45 11.58
CA LEU A 59 3.10 0.47 12.03
C LEU A 59 3.52 1.93 11.81
N GLY A 60 4.75 2.27 12.17
CA GLY A 60 5.32 3.60 11.97
C GLY A 60 5.38 3.98 10.50
N GLY A 61 5.91 3.12 9.64
CA GLY A 61 6.01 3.34 8.20
C GLY A 61 4.63 3.53 7.55
N LYS A 62 3.64 2.71 7.94
CA LYS A 62 2.26 2.84 7.45
C LYS A 62 1.67 4.22 7.76
N TYR A 63 1.67 4.62 9.04
CA TYR A 63 1.03 5.87 9.47
C TYR A 63 1.85 7.11 9.11
N ALA A 64 3.17 7.01 9.04
CA ALA A 64 4.02 8.02 8.43
C ALA A 64 3.65 8.24 6.95
N GLY A 65 3.35 7.15 6.22
CA GLY A 65 2.85 7.19 4.85
C GLY A 65 1.48 7.88 4.72
N GLU A 66 0.55 7.64 5.65
CA GLU A 66 -0.75 8.30 5.70
C GLU A 66 -0.59 9.82 5.88
N ILE A 67 0.21 10.26 6.86
CA ILE A 67 0.51 11.68 7.09
C ILE A 67 1.19 12.31 5.87
N ARG A 68 2.14 11.59 5.25
CA ARG A 68 2.82 12.05 4.03
C ARG A 68 1.83 12.29 2.89
N SER A 69 0.84 11.42 2.72
CA SER A 69 -0.15 11.52 1.63
C SER A 69 -0.93 12.84 1.71
N GLU A 70 -1.43 13.18 2.90
CA GLU A 70 -2.17 14.42 3.16
C GLU A 70 -1.34 15.67 2.86
N PHE A 71 -0.09 15.71 3.32
CA PHE A 71 0.81 16.83 3.01
C PHE A 71 1.23 16.88 1.53
N THR A 72 1.27 15.73 0.86
CA THR A 72 1.57 15.68 -0.59
C THR A 72 0.46 16.33 -1.39
N GLU A 73 -0.81 16.07 -1.05
CA GLU A 73 -1.95 16.74 -1.69
C GLU A 73 -1.90 18.26 -1.48
N ALA A 74 -1.59 18.70 -0.27
CA ALA A 74 -1.40 20.12 0.05
C ALA A 74 -0.25 20.78 -0.75
N LEU A 75 0.87 20.07 -0.92
CA LEU A 75 1.99 20.52 -1.76
C LEU A 75 1.65 20.54 -3.25
N GLU A 76 0.90 19.55 -3.76
CA GLU A 76 0.49 19.53 -5.16
C GLU A 76 -0.46 20.68 -5.48
N ALA A 77 -1.40 21.01 -4.59
CA ALA A 77 -2.25 22.18 -4.74
C ALA A 77 -1.42 23.48 -4.79
N ALA A 78 -0.45 23.62 -3.87
CA ALA A 78 0.47 24.75 -3.87
C ALA A 78 1.34 24.82 -5.15
N ARG A 79 1.84 23.67 -5.64
CA ARG A 79 2.59 23.56 -6.90
C ARG A 79 1.75 23.93 -8.11
N GLY A 80 0.51 23.45 -8.17
CA GLY A 80 -0.45 23.80 -9.21
C GLY A 80 -0.66 25.30 -9.27
N MET A 81 -0.97 25.93 -8.13
CA MET A 81 -1.13 27.38 -8.04
C MET A 81 0.15 28.13 -8.46
N ALA A 82 1.31 27.77 -7.92
CA ALA A 82 2.58 28.41 -8.27
C ALA A 82 2.90 28.30 -9.76
N THR A 83 2.63 27.15 -10.37
CA THR A 83 2.84 26.89 -11.80
C THR A 83 1.88 27.73 -12.65
N THR A 84 0.59 27.75 -12.30
CA THR A 84 -0.41 28.56 -13.00
C THR A 84 -0.05 30.05 -12.94
N PHE A 85 0.35 30.54 -11.77
CA PHE A 85 0.78 31.92 -11.58
C PHE A 85 2.05 32.26 -12.36
N ALA A 86 3.03 31.35 -12.39
CA ALA A 86 4.25 31.54 -13.17
C ALA A 86 3.98 31.58 -14.68
N VAL A 87 3.14 30.68 -15.20
CA VAL A 87 2.74 30.66 -16.61
C VAL A 87 2.01 31.94 -16.99
N GLY A 88 1.09 32.42 -16.14
CA GLY A 88 0.36 33.67 -16.38
C GLY A 88 1.24 34.93 -16.38
N LYS A 89 2.50 34.80 -15.92
CA LYS A 89 3.49 35.87 -15.87
C LYS A 89 4.62 35.74 -16.89
N SER A 90 4.78 34.59 -17.53
CA SER A 90 5.87 34.38 -18.48
C SER A 90 5.75 35.27 -19.71
N SER A 91 6.85 35.97 -20.03
CA SER A 91 6.93 36.91 -21.16
C SER A 91 7.05 36.22 -22.52
N SER A 92 7.16 34.89 -22.56
CA SER A 92 7.33 34.12 -23.80
C SER A 92 6.04 33.96 -24.63
N THR A 93 4.92 34.52 -24.20
CA THR A 93 3.63 34.48 -24.91
C THR A 93 3.27 35.85 -25.50
N ASN A 94 4.10 36.37 -26.39
CA ASN A 94 3.90 37.64 -27.12
C ASN A 94 2.70 37.65 -28.11
N SER A 95 1.77 36.71 -28.00
CA SER A 95 0.56 36.66 -28.82
C SER A 95 -0.48 35.76 -28.15
N GLY A 96 -1.30 36.32 -27.25
CA GLY A 96 -2.51 35.67 -26.71
C GLY A 96 -2.35 34.81 -25.45
N GLY A 97 -1.30 34.99 -24.65
CA GLY A 97 -1.10 34.26 -23.39
C GLY A 97 -2.16 34.55 -22.32
N LEU A 98 -2.30 33.63 -21.36
CA LEU A 98 -3.15 33.76 -20.17
C LEU A 98 -2.66 34.93 -19.31
N GLN A 99 -3.30 36.10 -19.37
CA GLN A 99 -2.97 37.21 -18.46
C GLN A 99 -3.66 37.00 -17.11
N ILE A 100 -2.86 36.87 -16.04
CA ILE A 100 -3.37 36.74 -14.67
C ILE A 100 -3.07 38.03 -13.90
N GLY A 101 -4.12 38.75 -13.50
CA GLY A 101 -4.05 39.89 -12.57
C GLY A 101 -4.45 39.50 -11.13
N ARG A 102 -4.50 40.50 -10.23
CA ARG A 102 -4.84 40.30 -8.80
C ARG A 102 -6.14 39.54 -8.59
N ASP A 103 -7.19 39.89 -9.34
CA ASP A 103 -8.51 39.26 -9.22
C ASP A 103 -8.51 37.78 -9.67
N GLN A 104 -7.74 37.45 -10.72
CA GLN A 104 -7.62 36.07 -11.19
C GLN A 104 -6.83 35.22 -10.18
N VAL A 105 -5.74 35.75 -9.61
CA VAL A 105 -5.01 35.05 -8.54
C VAL A 105 -5.94 34.80 -7.34
N ASN A 106 -6.65 35.82 -6.87
CA ASN A 106 -7.61 35.68 -5.77
C ASN A 106 -8.70 34.64 -6.07
N SER A 107 -9.22 34.63 -7.30
CA SER A 107 -10.22 33.66 -7.72
C SER A 107 -9.67 32.24 -7.70
N ILE A 108 -8.43 32.03 -8.16
CA ILE A 108 -7.78 30.71 -8.12
C ILE A 108 -7.59 30.27 -6.66
N LEU A 109 -7.01 31.12 -5.81
CA LEU A 109 -6.81 30.83 -4.39
C LEU A 109 -8.13 30.44 -3.70
N LEU A 110 -9.17 31.24 -3.89
CA LEU A 110 -10.50 30.99 -3.33
C LEU A 110 -11.09 29.67 -3.81
N ASN A 111 -10.98 29.35 -5.11
CA ASN A 111 -11.56 28.13 -5.66
C ASN A 111 -10.79 26.87 -5.23
N VAL A 112 -9.45 26.94 -5.13
CA VAL A 112 -8.64 25.85 -4.56
C VAL A 112 -9.00 25.61 -3.10
N LEU A 113 -9.19 26.68 -2.31
CA LEU A 113 -9.65 26.53 -0.93
C LEU A 113 -11.05 25.91 -0.87
N LYS A 114 -11.96 26.30 -1.77
CA LYS A 114 -13.32 25.72 -1.83
C LYS A 114 -13.31 24.24 -2.24
N SER A 115 -12.44 23.84 -3.17
CA SER A 115 -12.33 22.45 -3.61
C SER A 115 -11.68 21.55 -2.56
N GLN A 116 -10.85 22.11 -1.68
CA GLN A 116 -10.21 21.36 -0.60
C GLN A 116 -10.80 21.68 0.78
N PRO A 117 -11.68 20.83 1.32
CA PRO A 117 -12.32 21.08 2.62
C PRO A 117 -11.33 21.06 3.79
N ASP A 118 -10.25 20.28 3.68
CA ASP A 118 -9.28 20.08 4.76
C ASP A 118 -8.22 21.19 4.87
N PHE A 119 -8.14 22.10 3.89
CA PHE A 119 -7.25 23.26 3.98
C PHE A 119 -7.84 24.35 4.89
N ASN A 120 -6.99 24.88 5.76
CA ASN A 120 -7.27 26.07 6.55
C ASN A 120 -7.23 27.33 5.71
N GLY A 121 -6.36 27.36 4.71
CA GLY A 121 -6.25 28.50 3.83
C GLY A 121 -5.37 28.26 2.63
N THR A 122 -5.51 29.15 1.64
CA THR A 122 -4.66 29.25 0.47
C THR A 122 -4.15 30.68 0.40
N TYR A 123 -2.89 30.85 0.00
CA TYR A 123 -2.30 32.17 -0.03
C TYR A 123 -1.30 32.34 -1.16
N SER A 124 -0.99 33.60 -1.43
CA SER A 124 0.15 33.96 -2.26
C SER A 124 0.80 35.23 -1.74
N CYS A 125 2.13 35.28 -1.74
CA CYS A 125 2.91 36.46 -1.38
C CYS A 125 3.86 36.78 -2.54
N TRP A 126 3.61 37.88 -3.23
CA TRP A 126 4.38 38.29 -4.42
C TRP A 126 5.51 39.23 -4.05
N GLU A 127 6.61 39.28 -4.82
CA GLU A 127 7.60 40.36 -4.70
C GLU A 127 6.95 41.74 -4.91
N PRO A 128 7.50 42.82 -4.35
CA PRO A 128 7.02 44.19 -4.61
C PRO A 128 6.90 44.45 -6.12
N ASP A 129 5.77 45.03 -6.52
CA ASP A 129 5.41 45.36 -7.91
C ASP A 129 5.39 44.17 -8.89
N ALA A 130 5.49 42.93 -8.41
CA ALA A 130 5.67 41.77 -9.27
C ALA A 130 4.41 41.38 -10.05
N ILE A 131 3.20 41.74 -9.60
CA ILE A 131 1.96 41.34 -10.28
C ILE A 131 1.51 42.31 -11.38
N ASP A 132 1.62 43.62 -11.19
CA ASP A 132 1.11 44.61 -12.14
C ASP A 132 1.89 45.94 -12.15
N GLY A 133 2.98 46.04 -11.38
CA GLY A 133 3.78 47.26 -11.27
C GLY A 133 3.06 48.44 -10.60
N GLN A 134 1.96 48.17 -9.91
CA GLN A 134 1.02 49.18 -9.43
C GLN A 134 0.68 49.01 -7.95
N ASP A 135 1.58 48.44 -7.14
CA ASP A 135 1.31 48.20 -5.70
C ASP A 135 0.82 49.49 -5.01
N PHE A 136 1.40 50.64 -5.32
CA PHE A 136 1.05 51.94 -4.73
C PHE A 136 -0.43 52.35 -4.87
N LEU A 137 -1.19 51.76 -5.80
CA LEU A 137 -2.62 52.02 -5.99
C LEU A 137 -3.52 51.22 -5.03
N PHE A 138 -2.99 50.21 -4.34
CA PHE A 138 -3.78 49.20 -3.59
C PHE A 138 -3.50 49.19 -2.08
N THR A 139 -3.39 50.35 -1.44
CA THR A 139 -3.06 50.49 0.00
C THR A 139 -4.25 50.43 0.95
N ASP A 140 -5.43 50.02 0.47
CA ASP A 140 -6.67 49.97 1.27
C ASP A 140 -6.88 48.66 2.05
N ALA A 141 -5.91 47.74 1.99
CA ALA A 141 -5.98 46.37 2.50
C ALA A 141 -7.08 45.49 1.87
N GLY A 142 -7.81 45.99 0.87
CA GLY A 142 -8.86 45.28 0.17
C GLY A 142 -8.27 44.09 -0.60
N ASN A 143 -9.06 43.02 -0.79
CA ASN A 143 -8.69 41.85 -1.58
C ASN A 143 -7.34 41.20 -1.22
N GLY A 144 -6.88 41.36 0.02
CA GLY A 144 -5.62 40.78 0.50
C GLY A 144 -4.35 41.57 0.17
N ASN A 145 -4.48 42.82 -0.28
CA ASN A 145 -3.34 43.72 -0.45
C ASN A 145 -2.78 44.17 0.90
N ASN A 146 -1.47 44.42 0.98
CA ASN A 146 -0.89 45.02 2.17
C ASN A 146 -1.39 46.47 2.34
N GLY A 147 -1.99 46.80 3.49
CA GLY A 147 -2.57 48.12 3.73
C GLY A 147 -1.59 49.29 3.87
N GLN A 148 -0.27 49.06 3.83
CA GLN A 148 0.74 50.12 3.88
C GLN A 148 1.47 50.26 2.56
N THR A 149 1.85 49.15 1.93
CA THR A 149 2.67 49.14 0.71
C THR A 149 1.85 48.88 -0.56
N GLY A 150 0.65 48.31 -0.41
CA GLY A 150 -0.19 47.82 -1.50
C GLY A 150 0.34 46.58 -2.22
N ARG A 151 1.40 45.96 -1.66
CA ARG A 151 1.95 44.67 -2.08
C ARG A 151 0.87 43.59 -2.10
N PHE A 152 0.84 42.79 -3.16
CA PHE A 152 -0.17 41.74 -3.30
C PHE A 152 0.17 40.50 -2.43
N THR A 153 -0.60 40.33 -1.35
CA THR A 153 -0.35 39.32 -0.32
C THR A 153 -1.62 38.59 0.14
N PRO A 154 -2.48 38.11 -0.76
CA PRO A 154 -3.76 37.53 -0.37
C PRO A 154 -3.61 36.25 0.44
N TYR A 155 -4.38 36.16 1.51
CA TYR A 155 -4.58 34.96 2.30
C TYR A 155 -6.07 34.69 2.45
N TRP A 156 -6.55 33.67 1.75
CA TRP A 156 -7.89 33.14 1.93
C TRP A 156 -7.88 32.16 3.09
N THR A 157 -8.70 32.41 4.09
CA THR A 157 -8.81 31.57 5.30
C THR A 157 -10.21 31.05 5.46
N ARG A 158 -10.32 29.85 6.03
CA ARG A 158 -11.57 29.22 6.44
C ARG A 158 -11.68 29.27 7.96
N GLY A 159 -12.70 29.98 8.46
CA GLY A 159 -13.05 29.98 9.88
C GLY A 159 -13.67 28.66 10.33
N ALA A 160 -13.76 28.44 11.64
CA ALA A 160 -14.38 27.24 12.21
C ALA A 160 -15.89 27.13 11.91
N ASP A 161 -16.55 28.23 11.58
CA ASP A 161 -17.94 28.27 11.09
C ASP A 161 -18.06 28.00 9.57
N GLY A 162 -16.95 27.65 8.92
CA GLY A 162 -16.86 27.36 7.49
C GLY A 162 -16.83 28.60 6.59
N LYS A 163 -16.93 29.82 7.14
CA LYS A 163 -16.86 31.05 6.34
C LYS A 163 -15.46 31.25 5.80
N ILE A 164 -15.41 31.59 4.51
CA ILE A 164 -14.17 31.90 3.81
C ILE A 164 -14.04 33.42 3.65
N ALA A 165 -12.90 33.98 4.04
CA ALA A 165 -12.60 35.40 3.91
C ALA A 165 -11.15 35.61 3.48
N VAL A 166 -10.90 36.73 2.78
CA VAL A 166 -9.56 37.16 2.39
C VAL A 166 -9.03 38.22 3.35
N GLN A 167 -7.76 38.12 3.69
CA GLN A 167 -7.02 39.10 4.47
C GLN A 167 -5.58 39.21 3.94
N PRO A 168 -4.86 40.31 4.18
CA PRO A 168 -3.44 40.37 3.85
C PRO A 168 -2.61 39.47 4.75
N LEU A 169 -1.60 38.81 4.17
CA LEU A 169 -0.55 38.14 4.93
C LEU A 169 0.22 39.17 5.76
N VAL A 170 0.78 38.70 6.86
CA VAL A 170 1.62 39.48 7.77
C VAL A 170 2.91 38.72 8.03
N GLU A 171 3.92 39.41 8.56
CA GLU A 171 5.16 38.79 9.05
C GLU A 171 6.00 38.04 7.99
N TYR A 172 5.73 38.21 6.69
CA TYR A 172 6.46 37.53 5.62
C TYR A 172 7.93 37.95 5.50
N ASP A 173 8.26 39.24 5.74
CA ASP A 173 9.64 39.74 5.64
C ASP A 173 10.41 39.75 6.98
N THR A 174 9.79 39.36 8.10
CA THR A 174 10.46 39.42 9.41
C THR A 174 11.33 38.20 9.70
N MET A 175 12.48 38.46 10.32
CA MET A 175 13.38 37.45 10.87
C MET A 175 13.07 37.09 12.34
N ASP A 176 12.00 37.67 12.89
CA ASP A 176 11.53 37.35 14.24
C ASP A 176 11.06 35.91 14.35
N LYS A 177 11.19 35.32 15.53
CA LYS A 177 10.77 33.95 15.82
C LYS A 177 9.51 33.93 16.67
N HIS A 178 8.67 32.93 16.41
CA HIS A 178 7.63 32.53 17.34
C HIS A 178 8.24 32.01 18.66
N PRO A 179 7.45 31.90 19.75
CA PRO A 179 7.95 31.38 21.03
C PRO A 179 8.60 29.99 20.96
N ASN A 180 8.20 29.16 20.00
CA ASN A 180 8.78 27.84 19.74
C ASN A 180 10.07 27.86 18.89
N GLY A 181 10.55 29.05 18.50
CA GLY A 181 11.78 29.21 17.73
C GLY A 181 11.61 29.14 16.21
N VAL A 182 10.40 28.84 15.71
CA VAL A 182 10.08 28.85 14.28
C VAL A 182 10.13 30.29 13.75
N LEU A 183 10.77 30.49 12.60
CA LEU A 183 10.85 31.80 11.94
C LEU A 183 9.48 32.24 11.44
N LYS A 184 9.01 33.42 11.86
CA LYS A 184 7.68 33.95 11.48
C LYS A 184 7.54 34.12 9.97
N GLY A 185 8.55 34.69 9.31
CA GLY A 185 8.59 34.82 7.84
C GLY A 185 9.11 33.57 7.11
N GLY A 186 9.40 32.47 7.82
CA GLY A 186 10.12 31.33 7.26
C GLY A 186 9.40 30.64 6.10
N TRP A 187 8.08 30.72 6.04
CA TRP A 187 7.25 30.16 4.98
C TRP A 187 7.42 30.92 3.64
N TYR A 188 7.82 32.19 3.66
CA TYR A 188 8.14 32.95 2.45
C TYR A 188 9.66 33.07 2.22
N ILE A 189 10.43 33.35 3.27
CA ILE A 189 11.89 33.51 3.19
C ILE A 189 12.58 32.21 2.77
N GLY A 190 12.15 31.07 3.31
CA GLY A 190 12.73 29.76 2.99
C GLY A 190 12.67 29.44 1.49
N PRO A 191 11.48 29.46 0.86
CA PRO A 191 11.36 29.29 -0.59
C PRO A 191 12.06 30.37 -1.41
N ARG A 192 12.09 31.62 -0.95
CA ARG A 192 12.79 32.73 -1.63
C ARG A 192 14.30 32.47 -1.72
N GLU A 193 14.92 32.05 -0.63
CA GLU A 193 16.38 31.85 -0.56
C GLU A 193 16.82 30.53 -1.21
N THR A 194 16.02 29.47 -1.04
CA THR A 194 16.39 28.12 -1.52
C THR A 194 15.90 27.83 -2.93
N LEU A 195 14.93 28.59 -3.44
CA LEU A 195 14.19 28.30 -4.67
C LEU A 195 13.54 26.91 -4.69
N LYS A 196 13.28 26.35 -3.50
CA LYS A 196 12.61 25.07 -3.29
C LYS A 196 11.33 25.26 -2.50
N GLU A 197 10.41 24.32 -2.65
CA GLU A 197 9.27 24.25 -1.76
C GLU A 197 9.70 23.99 -0.32
N SER A 198 8.86 24.42 0.62
CA SER A 198 9.12 24.31 2.05
C SER A 198 7.83 23.92 2.76
N VAL A 199 7.94 23.05 3.76
CA VAL A 199 6.91 22.82 4.77
C VAL A 199 7.43 23.36 6.09
N LEU A 200 6.74 24.34 6.65
CA LEU A 200 7.09 24.94 7.93
C LEU A 200 6.03 24.53 8.96
N GLY A 201 6.45 24.03 10.11
CA GLY A 201 5.54 23.55 11.15
C GLY A 201 6.29 23.06 12.39
N PRO A 202 5.63 23.04 13.56
CA PRO A 202 4.26 23.53 13.81
C PRO A 202 4.23 25.06 14.05
N LEU A 203 3.44 25.81 13.28
CA LEU A 203 3.23 27.25 13.50
C LEU A 203 2.04 27.50 14.45
N PRO A 204 2.19 28.33 15.48
CA PRO A 204 1.07 28.73 16.30
C PRO A 204 0.22 29.77 15.56
N TYR A 205 -1.07 29.50 15.40
CA TYR A 205 -2.02 30.41 14.76
C TYR A 205 -3.30 30.56 15.59
N ILE A 206 -4.02 31.67 15.43
CA ILE A 206 -5.26 31.94 16.18
C ILE A 206 -6.44 31.99 15.21
N VAL A 207 -7.38 31.05 15.35
CA VAL A 207 -8.65 31.04 14.60
C VAL A 207 -9.78 31.28 15.59
N GLN A 208 -10.50 32.41 15.44
CA GLN A 208 -11.63 32.79 16.31
C GLN A 208 -11.28 32.81 17.81
N GLY A 209 -10.06 33.24 18.15
CA GLY A 209 -9.58 33.30 19.54
C GLY A 209 -9.07 31.98 20.12
N LYS A 210 -9.14 30.87 19.37
CA LYS A 210 -8.57 29.58 19.73
C LYS A 210 -7.21 29.39 19.06
N GLN A 211 -6.20 29.02 19.84
CA GLN A 211 -4.89 28.65 19.32
C GLN A 211 -4.97 27.28 18.63
N VAL A 212 -4.45 27.21 17.41
CA VAL A 212 -4.31 26.01 16.58
C VAL A 212 -2.87 25.91 16.08
N TRP A 213 -2.46 24.73 15.65
CA TRP A 213 -1.15 24.49 15.08
C TRP A 213 -1.27 24.21 13.59
N LEU A 214 -0.53 24.94 12.78
CA LEU A 214 -0.56 24.80 11.33
C LEU A 214 0.76 24.24 10.81
N ALA A 215 0.68 23.51 9.70
CA ALA A 215 1.76 23.35 8.76
C ALA A 215 1.49 24.28 7.57
N THR A 216 2.47 25.11 7.24
CA THR A 216 2.41 26.03 6.11
C THR A 216 3.29 25.49 4.99
N LEU A 217 2.66 25.14 3.88
CA LEU A 217 3.30 24.55 2.72
C LEU A 217 3.43 25.62 1.65
N SER A 218 4.65 25.84 1.17
CA SER A 218 5.01 27.02 0.40
C SER A 218 5.81 26.60 -0.82
N VAL A 219 5.38 27.01 -2.02
CA VAL A 219 6.05 26.70 -3.28
C VAL A 219 6.46 28.01 -3.96
N PRO A 220 7.73 28.15 -4.40
CA PRO A 220 8.19 29.35 -5.06
C PRO A 220 7.57 29.50 -6.45
N ILE A 221 7.13 30.71 -6.78
CA ILE A 221 6.69 31.12 -8.12
C ILE A 221 7.94 31.61 -8.85
N ILE A 222 8.37 30.88 -9.87
CA ILE A 222 9.60 31.19 -10.63
C ILE A 222 9.22 31.49 -12.07
N VAL A 223 9.60 32.68 -12.55
CA VAL A 223 9.35 33.14 -13.93
C VAL A 223 10.69 33.48 -14.57
N ASP A 224 11.02 32.83 -15.69
CA ASP A 224 12.29 33.01 -16.41
C ASP A 224 13.53 32.89 -15.49
N GLY A 225 13.49 31.94 -14.55
CA GLY A 225 14.57 31.71 -13.58
C GLY A 225 14.65 32.72 -12.43
N ARG A 226 13.72 33.67 -12.34
CA ARG A 226 13.64 34.66 -11.26
C ARG A 226 12.49 34.35 -10.30
N PHE A 227 12.75 34.46 -9.01
CA PHE A 227 11.73 34.34 -7.97
C PHE A 227 10.78 35.55 -8.02
N MET A 228 9.47 35.27 -8.08
CA MET A 228 8.41 36.29 -8.16
C MET A 228 7.50 36.30 -6.92
N GLY A 229 7.62 35.29 -6.05
CA GLY A 229 6.77 35.13 -4.87
C GLY A 229 6.61 33.68 -4.47
N VAL A 230 5.64 33.42 -3.59
CA VAL A 230 5.21 32.07 -3.20
C VAL A 230 3.71 31.90 -3.42
N ALA A 231 3.30 30.68 -3.72
CA ALA A 231 1.94 30.21 -3.53
C ALA A 231 1.96 29.09 -2.49
N GLY A 232 0.94 29.02 -1.65
CA GLY A 232 0.94 28.05 -0.58
C GLY A 232 -0.43 27.72 -0.01
N THR A 233 -0.41 26.71 0.82
CA THR A 233 -1.56 26.14 1.52
C THR A 233 -1.23 26.03 3.00
N ASP A 234 -2.24 26.23 3.84
CA ASP A 234 -2.14 26.00 5.28
C ASP A 234 -3.02 24.82 5.65
N TYR A 235 -2.46 23.95 6.49
CA TYR A 235 -3.09 22.72 6.94
C TYR A 235 -3.07 22.65 8.46
N ASN A 236 -4.20 22.37 9.10
CA ASN A 236 -4.29 22.22 10.54
C ASN A 236 -3.72 20.87 10.98
N LEU A 237 -2.79 20.89 11.94
CA LEU A 237 -2.13 19.70 12.47
C LEU A 237 -3.03 18.83 13.38
N ASP A 238 -4.29 19.21 13.61
CA ASP A 238 -5.26 18.40 14.34
C ASP A 238 -5.42 16.99 13.77
N PHE A 239 -5.30 16.79 12.44
CA PHE A 239 -5.36 15.44 11.86
C PHE A 239 -4.13 14.59 12.25
N VAL A 240 -2.93 15.18 12.25
CA VAL A 240 -1.69 14.52 12.69
C VAL A 240 -1.79 14.12 14.15
N GLN A 241 -2.39 15.00 14.97
CA GLN A 241 -2.67 14.73 16.37
C GLN A 241 -3.70 13.60 16.58
N LYS A 242 -4.73 13.51 15.74
CA LYS A 242 -5.66 12.37 15.79
C LYS A 242 -4.98 11.07 15.41
N ILE A 243 -4.17 11.07 14.35
CA ILE A 243 -3.39 9.90 13.93
C ILE A 243 -2.48 9.45 15.06
N SER A 244 -1.73 10.35 15.73
CA SER A 244 -0.86 9.95 16.84
C SER A 244 -1.64 9.26 17.98
N GLN A 245 -2.82 9.76 18.33
CA GLN A 245 -3.70 9.18 19.34
C GLN A 245 -4.27 7.81 18.91
N GLU A 246 -4.69 7.68 17.65
CA GLU A 246 -5.20 6.41 17.12
C GLU A 246 -4.12 5.32 17.08
N VAL A 247 -2.91 5.68 16.68
CA VAL A 247 -1.77 4.74 16.66
C VAL A 247 -1.41 4.32 18.07
N SER A 248 -1.32 5.27 19.01
CA SER A 248 -1.04 5.01 20.42
C SER A 248 -2.09 4.08 21.04
N ALA A 249 -3.38 4.28 20.75
CA ALA A 249 -4.46 3.42 21.25
C ALA A 249 -4.37 1.97 20.73
N LYS A 250 -3.91 1.77 19.49
CA LYS A 250 -3.72 0.43 18.90
C LYS A 250 -2.43 -0.24 19.34
N LEU A 251 -1.45 0.53 19.79
CA LEU A 251 -0.12 0.04 20.11
C LEU A 251 -0.10 -0.58 21.52
N PHE A 252 -0.11 -1.92 21.58
CA PHE A 252 -0.08 -2.71 22.82
C PHE A 252 -1.14 -2.25 23.83
N ASP A 253 -2.41 -2.28 23.42
CA ASP A 253 -3.58 -1.93 24.24
C ASP A 253 -3.50 -0.51 24.86
N GLY A 254 -2.99 0.47 24.10
CA GLY A 254 -2.90 1.86 24.52
C GLY A 254 -1.65 2.20 25.33
N GLN A 255 -0.72 1.26 25.50
CA GLN A 255 0.47 1.49 26.30
C GLN A 255 1.66 2.07 25.53
N GLY A 256 1.56 2.14 24.20
CA GLY A 256 2.52 2.86 23.37
C GLY A 256 2.34 4.38 23.40
N GLU A 257 3.43 5.11 23.18
CA GLU A 257 3.51 6.56 23.03
C GLU A 257 3.90 6.88 21.58
N VAL A 258 3.25 7.89 20.97
CA VAL A 258 3.48 8.26 19.58
C VAL A 258 3.62 9.77 19.47
N ALA A 259 4.73 10.22 18.88
CA ALA A 259 4.97 11.63 18.59
C ALA A 259 5.35 11.83 17.13
N ILE A 260 5.05 12.99 16.56
CA ILE A 260 5.55 13.40 15.25
C ILE A 260 6.52 14.55 15.49
N ILE A 261 7.70 14.47 14.88
CA ILE A 261 8.82 15.37 15.13
C ILE A 261 9.24 16.02 13.82
N SER A 262 9.39 17.34 13.83
CA SER A 262 9.83 18.10 12.65
C SER A 262 11.35 18.02 12.44
N ASP A 263 11.83 18.47 11.27
CA ASP A 263 13.26 18.56 10.95
C ASP A 263 14.05 19.47 11.91
N GLN A 264 13.34 20.35 12.62
CA GLN A 264 13.89 21.26 13.63
C GLN A 264 13.88 20.68 15.05
N GLY A 265 13.39 19.45 15.23
CA GLY A 265 13.24 18.83 16.54
C GLY A 265 12.05 19.36 17.34
N LEU A 266 11.01 19.88 16.68
CA LEU A 266 9.78 20.30 17.35
C LEU A 266 8.73 19.21 17.30
N ILE A 267 7.97 19.07 18.37
CA ILE A 267 6.83 18.15 18.44
C ILE A 267 5.68 18.74 17.63
N VAL A 268 5.29 18.05 16.56
CA VAL A 268 4.16 18.40 15.69
C VAL A 268 2.85 17.84 16.27
N ALA A 269 2.92 16.64 16.84
CA ALA A 269 1.82 15.95 17.50
C ALA A 269 2.38 15.00 18.56
N GLU A 270 1.61 14.75 19.63
CA GLU A 270 2.02 13.90 20.75
C GLU A 270 0.79 13.22 21.36
N SER A 271 0.78 11.90 21.44
CA SER A 271 -0.42 11.13 21.75
C SER A 271 -0.86 11.22 23.21
N ARG A 272 0.08 11.33 24.16
CA ARG A 272 -0.18 11.29 25.61
C ARG A 272 -0.29 12.67 26.26
N PHE A 273 0.47 13.63 25.76
CA PHE A 273 0.69 14.99 26.25
C PHE A 273 0.56 16.00 25.10
N PRO A 274 -0.65 16.21 24.53
CA PRO A 274 -0.85 17.13 23.41
C PRO A 274 -0.43 18.59 23.69
N ASN A 275 -0.28 18.97 24.96
CA ASN A 275 0.24 20.28 25.37
C ASN A 275 1.73 20.48 25.06
N LEU A 276 2.45 19.44 24.61
CA LEU A 276 3.84 19.51 24.21
C LEU A 276 4.05 19.93 22.74
N ILE A 277 2.97 20.06 21.95
CA ILE A 277 3.09 20.53 20.56
C ILE A 277 3.81 21.89 20.52
N GLY A 278 4.77 22.01 19.61
CA GLY A 278 5.64 23.17 19.45
C GLY A 278 6.82 23.21 20.42
N GLN A 279 6.92 22.31 21.39
CA GLN A 279 8.09 22.21 22.25
C GLN A 279 9.15 21.29 21.63
N HIS A 280 10.37 21.33 22.15
CA HIS A 280 11.45 20.48 21.67
C HIS A 280 11.24 19.01 22.09
N PHE A 281 11.45 18.06 21.17
CA PHE A 281 11.13 16.64 21.39
C PHE A 281 12.00 15.95 22.45
N GLN A 282 13.08 16.60 22.91
CA GLN A 282 13.85 16.16 24.09
C GLN A 282 12.96 15.96 25.34
N GLN A 283 11.82 16.65 25.44
CA GLN A 283 10.91 16.44 26.57
C GLN A 283 10.25 15.05 26.57
N VAL A 284 10.11 14.44 25.38
CA VAL A 284 9.53 13.10 25.20
C VAL A 284 10.63 12.04 25.10
N LEU A 285 11.81 12.43 24.62
CA LEU A 285 13.00 11.60 24.51
C LEU A 285 14.23 12.32 25.10
N PRO A 286 14.45 12.27 26.42
CA PRO A 286 15.57 12.98 27.06
C PRO A 286 16.95 12.47 26.63
N ASP A 287 17.05 11.16 26.39
CA ASP A 287 18.31 10.46 26.12
C ASP A 287 18.47 10.13 24.62
N GLY A 288 19.63 10.47 24.06
CA GLY A 288 19.97 10.20 22.66
C GLY A 288 19.14 10.98 21.62
N TRP A 289 18.49 12.08 22.01
CA TRP A 289 17.72 12.92 21.08
C TRP A 289 18.59 13.52 19.97
N GLN A 290 19.87 13.82 20.20
CA GLN A 290 20.73 14.37 19.14
C GLN A 290 20.92 13.37 18.00
N THR A 291 21.13 12.09 18.34
CA THR A 291 21.24 11.02 17.35
C THR A 291 19.93 10.84 16.61
N ALA A 292 18.80 10.84 17.34
CA ALA A 292 17.48 10.78 16.72
C ALA A 292 17.23 11.97 15.77
N LEU A 293 17.56 13.20 16.18
CA LEU A 293 17.37 14.40 15.35
C LEU A 293 18.20 14.32 14.06
N ASN A 294 19.44 13.82 14.14
CA ASN A 294 20.26 13.62 12.95
C ASN A 294 19.61 12.60 11.98
N SER A 295 19.01 11.53 12.49
CA SER A 295 18.27 10.57 11.66
C SER A 295 17.00 11.20 11.07
N VAL A 296 16.24 11.96 11.87
CA VAL A 296 15.08 12.72 11.38
C VAL A 296 15.48 13.65 10.24
N GLN A 297 16.54 14.45 10.39
CA GLN A 297 16.99 15.39 9.35
C GLN A 297 17.47 14.72 8.06
N LYS A 298 17.96 13.48 8.14
CA LYS A 298 18.35 12.69 6.97
C LYS A 298 17.22 11.88 6.35
N GLY A 299 16.09 11.75 7.04
CA GLY A 299 15.00 10.85 6.64
C GLY A 299 15.36 9.37 6.79
N GLU A 300 16.22 9.02 7.75
CA GLU A 300 16.61 7.64 8.02
C GLU A 300 15.67 6.99 9.04
N GLU A 301 15.32 5.73 8.81
CA GLU A 301 14.69 4.90 9.83
C GLU A 301 15.67 4.63 10.97
N LEU A 302 15.20 4.73 12.20
CA LEU A 302 15.98 4.42 13.40
C LEU A 302 15.18 3.52 14.32
N ALA A 303 15.73 2.35 14.65
CA ALA A 303 15.18 1.42 15.61
C ALA A 303 16.22 1.19 16.71
N ARG A 304 15.90 1.57 17.95
CA ARG A 304 16.82 1.43 19.08
C ARG A 304 16.13 1.05 20.38
N LEU A 305 16.90 0.43 21.26
CA LEU A 305 16.57 0.36 22.67
C LEU A 305 17.19 1.57 23.36
N ASP A 306 16.40 2.33 24.10
CA ASP A 306 16.85 3.39 24.98
C ASP A 306 17.45 2.80 26.27
N ASP A 307 18.32 3.58 26.93
CA ASP A 307 18.96 3.23 28.19
C ASP A 307 17.95 3.04 29.33
N ASN A 308 16.78 3.68 29.22
CA ASN A 308 15.65 3.51 30.14
C ASN A 308 14.80 2.26 29.87
N GLY A 309 15.24 1.37 28.97
CA GLY A 309 14.50 0.16 28.62
C GLY A 309 13.30 0.41 27.70
N MET A 310 13.29 1.52 26.96
CA MET A 310 12.23 1.79 25.97
C MET A 310 12.65 1.29 24.59
N VAL A 311 11.74 0.66 23.86
CA VAL A 311 11.89 0.40 22.43
C VAL A 311 11.39 1.64 21.68
N VAL A 312 12.27 2.28 20.91
CA VAL A 312 11.97 3.51 20.17
C VAL A 312 12.24 3.32 18.68
N VAL A 313 11.24 3.63 17.86
CA VAL A 313 11.31 3.55 16.40
C VAL A 313 10.96 4.91 15.80
N PHE A 314 11.74 5.35 14.82
CA PHE A 314 11.50 6.53 14.00
C PHE A 314 11.22 6.10 12.57
N ALA A 315 10.05 6.48 12.07
CA ALA A 315 9.64 6.29 10.68
C ALA A 315 9.65 7.64 9.97
N PRO A 316 10.39 7.82 8.87
CA PRO A 316 10.48 9.10 8.17
C PRO A 316 9.19 9.46 7.44
N ILE A 317 8.85 10.74 7.46
CA ILE A 317 7.75 11.37 6.73
C ILE A 317 8.39 12.35 5.73
N GLU A 318 8.60 11.89 4.51
CA GLU A 318 9.12 12.75 3.45
C GLU A 318 8.08 13.80 3.04
N LEU A 319 8.46 15.08 3.10
CA LEU A 319 7.57 16.18 2.76
C LEU A 319 7.94 16.74 1.39
N GLY A 320 7.38 16.15 0.34
CA GLY A 320 7.64 16.52 -1.06
C GLY A 320 9.13 16.64 -1.38
N ARG A 321 9.50 17.73 -2.05
CA ARG A 321 10.87 18.03 -2.53
C ARG A 321 11.60 19.04 -1.64
N THR A 322 11.19 19.15 -0.38
CA THR A 322 11.74 20.11 0.59
C THR A 322 13.15 19.74 1.05
N GLY A 323 13.47 18.43 1.08
CA GLY A 323 14.69 17.92 1.74
C GLY A 323 14.69 18.09 3.26
N LYS A 324 13.51 18.33 3.87
CA LYS A 324 13.30 18.52 5.31
C LYS A 324 12.21 17.56 5.81
N PRO A 325 12.52 16.26 5.93
CA PRO A 325 11.54 15.28 6.36
C PRO A 325 11.18 15.47 7.83
N TRP A 326 9.96 15.08 8.18
CA TRP A 326 9.54 14.88 9.56
C TRP A 326 9.69 13.40 9.91
N SER A 327 9.40 13.02 11.14
CA SER A 327 9.39 11.60 11.50
C SER A 327 8.32 11.30 12.55
N MET A 328 7.67 10.14 12.40
CA MET A 328 6.85 9.56 13.45
C MET A 328 7.74 8.72 14.37
N MET A 329 7.75 9.08 15.65
CA MET A 329 8.38 8.33 16.73
C MET A 329 7.32 7.46 17.42
N LEU A 330 7.60 6.17 17.54
CA LEU A 330 6.84 5.22 18.34
C LEU A 330 7.73 4.76 19.49
N LYS A 331 7.20 4.80 20.71
CA LYS A 331 7.94 4.51 21.93
C LYS A 331 7.10 3.60 22.83
N ILE A 332 7.69 2.49 23.27
CA ILE A 332 7.03 1.55 24.17
C ILE A 332 8.01 0.95 25.18
N ASP A 333 7.53 0.62 26.36
CA ASP A 333 8.33 -0.04 27.38
C ASP A 333 8.67 -1.49 26.97
N LYS A 334 9.94 -1.87 27.12
CA LYS A 334 10.41 -3.23 26.84
C LYS A 334 9.72 -4.26 27.72
N GLU A 335 9.36 -3.94 28.96
CA GLU A 335 8.67 -4.88 29.85
C GLU A 335 7.31 -5.27 29.29
N ILE A 336 6.59 -4.33 28.68
CA ILE A 336 5.29 -4.58 28.03
C ILE A 336 5.48 -5.50 26.82
N VAL A 337 6.51 -5.24 26.02
CA VAL A 337 6.89 -6.07 24.88
C VAL A 337 7.22 -7.51 25.32
N LEU A 338 7.95 -7.66 26.42
CA LEU A 338 8.41 -8.96 26.92
C LEU A 338 7.43 -9.65 27.86
N ALA A 339 6.30 -9.03 28.23
CA ALA A 339 5.36 -9.56 29.22
C ALA A 339 4.95 -11.02 28.94
N LYS A 340 4.62 -11.34 27.69
CA LYS A 340 4.27 -12.72 27.26
C LYS A 340 5.45 -13.68 27.35
N ALA A 341 6.67 -13.23 27.05
CA ALA A 341 7.88 -14.04 27.18
C ALA A 341 8.22 -14.31 28.65
N THR A 342 7.99 -13.32 29.53
CA THR A 342 8.19 -13.48 30.97
C THR A 342 7.14 -14.38 31.63
N GLU A 343 5.90 -14.36 31.16
CA GLU A 343 4.84 -15.27 31.63
C GLU A 343 5.15 -16.72 31.26
N LEU A 344 5.54 -16.97 29.99
CA LEU A 344 5.97 -18.30 29.55
C LEU A 344 7.16 -18.82 30.36
N LYS A 345 8.12 -17.95 30.69
CA LYS A 345 9.26 -18.31 31.54
C LYS A 345 8.80 -18.77 32.93
N ALA A 346 7.87 -18.05 33.55
CA ALA A 346 7.33 -18.40 34.86
C ALA A 346 6.57 -19.74 34.84
N GLU A 347 5.82 -20.03 33.76
CA GLU A 347 5.18 -21.34 33.56
C GLU A 347 6.21 -22.47 33.41
N MET A 348 7.27 -22.26 32.62
CA MET A 348 8.35 -23.22 32.44
C MET A 348 9.10 -23.50 33.74
N ASP A 349 9.36 -22.48 34.57
CA ASP A 349 9.97 -22.60 35.90
C ASP A 349 9.11 -23.50 36.81
N ALA A 350 7.79 -23.25 36.85
CA ALA A 350 6.86 -24.03 37.65
C ALA A 350 6.77 -25.50 37.19
N GLN A 351 6.77 -25.74 35.88
CA GLN A 351 6.73 -27.09 35.32
C GLN A 351 8.03 -27.85 35.57
N SER A 352 9.18 -27.19 35.40
CA SER A 352 10.52 -27.76 35.65
C SER A 352 10.68 -28.24 37.10
N ALA A 353 10.25 -27.43 38.08
CA ALA A 353 10.28 -27.80 39.50
C ALA A 353 9.43 -29.06 39.81
N ARG A 354 8.28 -29.21 39.14
CA ARG A 354 7.40 -30.39 39.31
C ARG A 354 8.02 -31.65 38.70
N SER A 355 8.61 -31.55 37.51
CA SER A 355 9.31 -32.67 36.86
C SER A 355 10.54 -33.12 37.66
N MET A 356 11.26 -32.19 38.28
CA MET A 356 12.41 -32.47 39.15
C MET A 356 12.01 -33.37 40.34
N LEU A 357 10.91 -33.05 41.03
CA LEU A 357 10.43 -33.84 42.17
C LEU A 357 10.00 -35.26 41.77
N GLN A 358 9.35 -35.43 40.61
CA GLN A 358 8.92 -36.74 40.12
C GLN A 358 10.11 -37.64 39.77
N GLN A 359 11.18 -37.09 39.19
CA GLN A 359 12.40 -37.84 38.85
C GLN A 359 13.16 -38.30 40.10
N ILE A 360 13.29 -37.44 41.12
CA ILE A 360 13.90 -37.81 42.40
C ILE A 360 13.10 -38.92 43.10
N GLY A 361 11.76 -38.80 43.12
CA GLY A 361 10.87 -39.81 43.70
C GLY A 361 10.97 -41.18 43.03
N ALA A 362 10.99 -41.23 41.70
CA ALA A 362 11.15 -42.48 40.95
C ALA A 362 12.53 -43.13 41.18
N GLY A 363 13.61 -42.33 41.25
CA GLY A 363 14.97 -42.82 41.50
C GLY A 363 15.18 -43.46 42.88
N VAL A 364 14.58 -42.87 43.92
CA VAL A 364 14.63 -43.42 45.29
C VAL A 364 13.90 -44.75 45.39
N LEU A 365 12.73 -44.88 44.75
CA LEU A 365 11.91 -46.09 44.75
C LEU A 365 12.65 -47.29 44.11
N VAL A 366 13.28 -47.07 42.96
CA VAL A 366 14.04 -48.11 42.22
C VAL A 366 15.27 -48.58 43.02
N SER A 367 15.95 -47.66 43.70
CA SER A 367 17.14 -47.98 44.51
C SER A 367 16.82 -48.83 45.74
N LEU A 368 15.65 -48.62 46.36
CA LEU A 368 15.20 -49.34 47.55
C LEU A 368 14.83 -50.80 47.25
N LEU A 369 14.17 -51.05 46.11
CA LEU A 369 13.80 -52.39 45.66
C LEU A 369 15.01 -53.25 45.28
N ALA A 370 16.06 -52.65 44.72
CA ALA A 370 17.29 -53.34 44.33
C ALA A 370 18.14 -53.83 45.52
N VAL A 371 18.15 -53.09 46.64
CA VAL A 371 18.92 -53.45 47.85
C VAL A 371 18.31 -54.64 48.61
N ILE A 372 16.98 -54.77 48.59
CA ILE A 372 16.24 -55.87 49.22
C ILE A 372 16.45 -57.19 48.47
N ALA A 373 16.46 -57.13 47.12
CA ALA A 373 16.72 -58.29 46.27
C ALA A 373 18.14 -58.87 46.43
N LEU A 374 19.14 -58.03 46.77
CA LEU A 374 20.54 -58.44 46.95
C LEU A 374 20.82 -59.19 48.28
N TRP A 375 19.98 -59.00 49.30
CA TRP A 375 20.20 -59.58 50.64
C TRP A 375 19.74 -61.04 50.75
N ILE A 376 18.67 -61.39 50.04
CA ILE A 376 18.00 -62.71 50.09
C ILE A 376 18.80 -63.79 49.35
N SER A 377 19.45 -63.43 48.22
CA SER A 377 20.12 -64.37 47.30
C SER A 377 21.45 -64.95 47.81
N SER A 378 21.94 -64.54 48.97
CA SER A 378 23.35 -64.73 49.36
C SER A 378 23.60 -65.74 50.48
N ARG A 379 22.55 -66.34 51.05
CA ARG A 379 22.66 -67.27 52.19
C ARG A 379 22.58 -68.76 51.80
N ALA A 380 22.00 -69.10 50.65
CA ALA A 380 21.73 -70.49 50.24
C ALA A 380 22.82 -71.13 49.35
N LEU A 381 23.90 -70.40 49.03
CA LEU A 381 24.91 -70.78 48.03
C LEU A 381 26.35 -70.91 48.59
N ALA A 382 26.54 -70.91 49.90
CA ALA A 382 27.84 -70.48 50.43
C ALA A 382 28.97 -71.53 50.46
N LEU A 383 28.71 -72.85 50.42
CA LEU A 383 29.81 -73.84 50.52
C LEU A 383 30.02 -74.71 49.27
N PRO A 384 29.05 -75.49 48.76
CA PRO A 384 29.24 -76.24 47.52
C PRO A 384 29.14 -75.34 46.27
N ILE A 385 28.31 -74.29 46.34
CA ILE A 385 28.17 -73.29 45.29
C ILE A 385 29.36 -72.31 45.26
N ARG A 386 30.25 -72.20 46.25
CA ARG A 386 31.44 -71.33 46.09
C ARG A 386 32.43 -71.86 45.04
N LYS A 387 32.48 -73.18 44.84
CA LYS A 387 33.26 -73.85 43.78
C LYS A 387 32.49 -73.89 42.47
N ALA A 388 31.20 -74.24 42.49
CA ALA A 388 30.34 -74.16 41.31
C ALA A 388 30.15 -72.71 40.80
N ALA A 389 30.20 -71.68 41.65
CA ALA A 389 30.15 -70.24 41.34
C ALA A 389 31.51 -69.64 40.98
N GLN A 390 32.62 -70.37 41.14
CA GLN A 390 33.87 -69.97 40.49
C GLN A 390 33.82 -70.32 39.00
N LEU A 391 33.31 -71.51 38.64
CA LEU A 391 33.05 -71.87 37.25
C LEU A 391 31.86 -71.13 36.65
N ALA A 392 30.72 -71.12 37.33
CA ALA A 392 29.58 -70.30 36.92
C ALA A 392 29.92 -68.81 37.00
N GLY A 393 30.90 -68.39 37.81
CA GLY A 393 31.46 -67.04 37.83
C GLY A 393 32.42 -66.76 36.67
N ALA A 394 33.12 -67.76 36.13
CA ALA A 394 33.84 -67.67 34.87
C ALA A 394 32.83 -67.55 33.70
N ILE A 395 31.82 -68.44 33.65
CA ILE A 395 30.71 -68.42 32.69
C ILE A 395 29.92 -67.10 32.78
N GLN A 396 29.61 -66.60 33.98
CA GLN A 396 28.94 -65.31 34.23
C GLN A 396 29.81 -64.11 33.80
N LYS A 397 31.13 -64.23 33.91
CA LYS A 397 32.09 -63.21 33.42
C LYS A 397 32.39 -63.32 31.92
N GLY A 398 31.75 -64.25 31.21
CA GLY A 398 31.93 -64.48 29.77
C GLY A 398 33.08 -65.42 29.39
N ASP A 399 33.71 -66.09 30.35
CA ASP A 399 34.77 -67.08 30.13
C ASP A 399 34.20 -68.51 30.20
N PHE A 400 33.88 -69.06 29.02
CA PHE A 400 33.31 -70.40 28.85
C PHE A 400 34.36 -71.51 28.71
N SER A 401 35.66 -71.20 28.90
CA SER A 401 36.77 -72.14 28.66
C SER A 401 37.09 -73.10 29.83
N GLN A 402 36.46 -72.92 31.00
CA GLN A 402 36.79 -73.67 32.23
C GLN A 402 35.79 -74.82 32.52
N ARG A 403 36.16 -75.85 33.31
CA ARG A 403 35.31 -77.00 33.68
C ARG A 403 35.45 -77.38 35.18
N LEU A 404 34.41 -77.96 35.81
CA LEU A 404 34.29 -78.15 37.26
C LEU A 404 34.84 -79.49 37.79
N ALA A 405 34.70 -80.58 37.02
CA ALA A 405 35.20 -81.93 37.32
C ALA A 405 34.90 -82.47 38.75
N HIS A 406 33.72 -82.18 39.30
CA HIS A 406 33.30 -82.60 40.65
C HIS A 406 32.28 -83.77 40.57
N GLN A 407 32.62 -84.92 41.16
CA GLN A 407 31.74 -86.10 41.20
C GLN A 407 31.09 -86.26 42.57
N SER A 408 29.77 -86.18 42.59
CA SER A 408 28.91 -86.41 43.75
C SER A 408 27.57 -87.00 43.26
N ALA A 409 26.86 -87.74 44.10
CA ALA A 409 25.54 -88.31 43.77
C ALA A 409 24.36 -87.39 44.16
N ASP A 410 24.67 -86.19 44.65
CA ASP A 410 23.72 -85.13 45.01
C ASP A 410 23.55 -84.09 43.89
N GLU A 411 22.71 -83.07 44.11
CA GLU A 411 22.45 -81.99 43.18
C GLU A 411 23.72 -81.20 42.82
N VAL A 412 24.79 -81.25 43.62
CA VAL A 412 26.08 -80.58 43.36
C VAL A 412 26.92 -81.36 42.34
N GLY A 413 26.84 -82.69 42.35
CA GLY A 413 27.46 -83.54 41.34
C GLY A 413 26.70 -83.57 40.01
N GLN A 414 25.36 -83.56 40.05
CA GLN A 414 24.55 -83.29 38.84
C GLN A 414 24.77 -81.87 38.31
N LEU A 415 24.96 -80.88 39.19
CA LEU A 415 25.31 -79.50 38.82
C LEU A 415 26.69 -79.44 38.16
N SER A 416 27.70 -80.18 38.63
CA SER A 416 29.02 -80.23 37.98
C SER A 416 28.96 -80.74 36.54
N ALA A 417 28.32 -81.88 36.31
CA ALA A 417 28.19 -82.48 34.98
C ALA A 417 27.26 -81.69 34.04
N SER A 418 26.34 -80.90 34.61
CA SER A 418 25.45 -80.01 33.86
C SER A 418 26.10 -78.66 33.57
N LEU A 419 26.92 -78.09 34.47
CA LEU A 419 27.70 -76.87 34.25
C LEU A 419 28.78 -77.07 33.17
N ASP A 420 29.39 -78.26 33.11
CA ASP A 420 30.36 -78.60 32.07
C ASP A 420 29.71 -78.70 30.68
N ARG A 421 28.55 -79.37 30.55
CA ARG A 421 27.76 -79.40 29.30
C ARG A 421 27.13 -78.04 28.94
N MET A 422 26.79 -77.23 29.95
CA MET A 422 26.30 -75.86 29.78
C MET A 422 27.40 -74.94 29.25
N ALA A 423 28.63 -75.08 29.74
CA ALA A 423 29.77 -74.34 29.23
C ALA A 423 30.07 -74.69 27.75
N ASP A 424 29.99 -75.97 27.37
CA ASP A 424 30.12 -76.40 25.97
C ASP A 424 29.03 -75.77 25.07
N SER A 425 27.77 -75.83 25.49
CA SER A 425 26.64 -75.29 24.71
C SER A 425 26.64 -73.76 24.63
N LEU A 426 26.99 -73.06 25.70
CA LEU A 426 27.08 -71.59 25.71
C LEU A 426 28.25 -71.08 24.86
N GLN A 427 29.39 -71.80 24.84
CA GLN A 427 30.53 -71.47 24.00
C GLN A 427 30.20 -71.55 22.50
N GLU A 428 29.37 -72.51 22.09
CA GLU A 428 28.85 -72.60 20.71
C GLU A 428 27.92 -71.42 20.36
N GLN A 429 27.04 -71.00 21.29
CA GLN A 429 26.15 -69.85 21.08
C GLN A 429 26.89 -68.51 21.08
N VAL A 430 28.01 -68.38 21.79
CA VAL A 430 28.90 -67.21 21.73
C VAL A 430 29.47 -67.04 20.33
N HIS A 431 29.89 -68.13 19.69
CA HIS A 431 30.40 -68.06 18.32
C HIS A 431 29.33 -67.60 17.32
N VAL A 432 28.06 -68.01 17.52
CA VAL A 432 26.92 -67.51 16.74
C VAL A 432 26.67 -66.02 17.01
N ALA A 433 26.69 -65.59 18.27
CA ALA A 433 26.51 -64.19 18.66
C ALA A 433 27.65 -63.29 18.14
N GLU A 434 28.90 -63.76 18.15
CA GLU A 434 30.05 -63.08 17.54
C GLU A 434 29.86 -62.89 16.05
N ARG A 435 29.42 -63.92 15.33
CA ARG A 435 29.10 -63.83 13.89
C ARG A 435 27.97 -62.83 13.61
N ILE A 436 26.92 -62.80 14.44
CA ILE A 436 25.84 -61.81 14.33
C ILE A 436 26.38 -60.39 14.60
N SER A 437 27.24 -60.21 15.61
CA SER A 437 27.86 -58.91 15.93
C SER A 437 28.78 -58.39 14.82
N GLN A 438 29.36 -59.31 14.04
CA GLN A 438 30.17 -59.02 12.85
C GLN A 438 29.31 -58.78 11.59
N GLY A 439 27.99 -58.87 11.71
CA GLY A 439 27.03 -58.60 10.63
C GLY A 439 26.61 -59.82 9.81
N ASP A 440 26.99 -61.04 10.20
CA ASP A 440 26.57 -62.28 9.50
C ASP A 440 25.18 -62.74 9.97
N LEU A 441 24.13 -62.18 9.36
CA LEU A 441 22.74 -62.55 9.61
C LEU A 441 22.30 -63.80 8.81
N ALA A 442 23.19 -64.39 8.03
CA ALA A 442 22.97 -65.64 7.31
C ALA A 442 23.33 -66.87 8.14
N VAL A 443 23.84 -66.70 9.36
CA VAL A 443 24.17 -67.79 10.27
C VAL A 443 22.93 -68.64 10.60
N GLU A 444 23.12 -69.95 10.64
CA GLU A 444 22.09 -70.91 11.03
C GLU A 444 22.25 -71.23 12.52
N VAL A 445 21.24 -70.87 13.32
CA VAL A 445 21.25 -71.15 14.75
C VAL A 445 20.79 -72.59 14.98
N ARG A 446 21.73 -73.48 15.31
CA ARG A 446 21.45 -74.84 15.74
C ARG A 446 20.96 -74.81 17.19
N LEU A 447 19.85 -75.48 17.46
CA LEU A 447 19.28 -75.56 18.80
C LEU A 447 19.90 -76.73 19.55
N ALA A 448 20.32 -76.51 20.78
CA ALA A 448 20.83 -77.58 21.65
C ALA A 448 19.71 -78.56 22.07
N SER A 449 18.45 -78.10 22.09
CA SER A 449 17.24 -78.90 22.32
C SER A 449 15.98 -78.13 21.88
N GLU A 450 14.81 -78.78 21.85
CA GLU A 450 13.52 -78.09 21.60
C GLU A 450 13.20 -77.00 22.65
N GLN A 451 13.88 -77.00 23.80
CA GLN A 451 13.71 -76.04 24.90
C GLN A 451 14.86 -75.02 25.00
N ASP A 452 15.76 -74.94 24.03
CA ASP A 452 16.91 -74.02 24.03
C ASP A 452 16.47 -72.55 23.91
N GLN A 453 16.16 -71.92 25.05
CA GLN A 453 15.64 -70.55 25.11
C GLN A 453 16.62 -69.53 24.52
N LEU A 454 17.93 -69.73 24.68
CA LEU A 454 18.95 -68.84 24.13
C LEU A 454 19.05 -69.01 22.61
N GLY A 455 19.13 -70.24 22.11
CA GLY A 455 19.10 -70.53 20.68
C GLY A 455 17.81 -70.05 20.00
N LEU A 456 16.64 -70.21 20.64
CA LEU A 456 15.36 -69.69 20.16
C LEU A 456 15.29 -68.15 20.19
N ALA A 457 15.92 -67.50 21.17
CA ALA A 457 16.01 -66.05 21.24
C ALA A 457 16.98 -65.50 20.18
N LEU A 458 18.14 -66.12 19.99
CA LEU A 458 19.11 -65.78 18.95
C LEU A 458 18.54 -66.01 17.55
N ARG A 459 17.78 -67.09 17.34
CA ARG A 459 17.05 -67.33 16.09
C ARG A 459 16.02 -66.24 15.81
N ARG A 460 15.16 -65.92 16.78
CA ARG A 460 14.18 -64.81 16.66
C ARG A 460 14.87 -63.47 16.43
N MET A 461 16.02 -63.22 17.07
CA MET A 461 16.82 -62.02 16.86
C MET A 461 17.34 -61.95 15.43
N VAL A 462 17.94 -63.02 14.91
CA VAL A 462 18.42 -63.10 13.53
C VAL A 462 17.26 -62.91 12.54
N ASP A 463 16.12 -63.55 12.77
CA ASP A 463 14.95 -63.43 11.89
C ASP A 463 14.37 -62.00 11.91
N ASN A 464 14.25 -61.39 13.10
CA ASN A 464 13.81 -59.99 13.23
C ASN A 464 14.81 -59.00 12.61
N LEU A 465 16.11 -59.21 12.80
CA LEU A 465 17.15 -58.37 12.20
C LEU A 465 17.21 -58.52 10.68
N ASN A 466 17.03 -59.74 10.13
CA ASN A 466 16.85 -59.94 8.69
C ASN A 466 15.63 -59.15 8.21
N GLY A 467 14.48 -59.28 8.89
CA GLY A 467 13.25 -58.54 8.53
C GLY A 467 13.44 -57.02 8.56
N LEU A 468 14.07 -56.49 9.60
CA LEU A 468 14.36 -55.06 9.73
C LEU A 468 15.34 -54.57 8.65
N VAL A 469 16.44 -55.28 8.44
CA VAL A 469 17.44 -54.90 7.42
C VAL A 469 16.82 -54.93 6.01
N SER A 470 16.06 -55.97 5.68
CA SER A 470 15.34 -56.05 4.40
C SER A 470 14.29 -54.96 4.26
N GLN A 471 13.53 -54.64 5.32
CA GLN A 471 12.55 -53.56 5.30
C GLN A 471 13.22 -52.19 5.10
N VAL A 472 14.37 -51.95 5.74
CA VAL A 472 15.13 -50.70 5.57
C VAL A 472 15.72 -50.60 4.16
N GLN A 473 16.22 -51.70 3.58
CA GLN A 473 16.66 -51.73 2.18
C GLN A 473 15.52 -51.35 1.22
N LEU A 474 14.38 -52.02 1.31
CA LEU A 474 13.19 -51.74 0.48
C LEU A 474 12.68 -50.30 0.66
N SER A 475 12.65 -49.82 1.91
CA SER A 475 12.19 -48.45 2.21
C SER A 475 13.16 -47.41 1.65
N SER A 476 14.47 -47.68 1.68
CA SER A 476 15.49 -46.76 1.14
C SER A 476 15.43 -46.70 -0.39
N GLU A 477 15.23 -47.84 -1.07
CA GLU A 477 15.00 -47.87 -2.52
C GLU A 477 13.73 -47.09 -2.90
N LEU A 478 12.63 -47.27 -2.14
CA LEU A 478 11.41 -46.51 -2.35
C LEU A 478 11.61 -44.99 -2.15
N ILE A 479 12.37 -44.58 -1.13
CA ILE A 479 12.70 -43.17 -0.89
C ILE A 479 13.51 -42.61 -2.07
N ASN A 480 14.51 -43.36 -2.56
CA ASN A 480 15.32 -42.96 -3.70
C ASN A 480 14.48 -42.75 -4.96
N ASP A 481 13.57 -43.67 -5.28
CA ASP A 481 12.68 -43.54 -6.42
C ASP A 481 11.71 -42.36 -6.28
N LYS A 482 11.17 -42.14 -5.08
CA LYS A 482 10.26 -41.02 -4.80
C LYS A 482 10.97 -39.68 -4.83
N ALA A 483 12.20 -39.59 -4.34
CA ALA A 483 13.03 -38.40 -4.48
C ALA A 483 13.33 -38.09 -5.95
N GLY A 484 13.57 -39.11 -6.78
CA GLY A 484 13.68 -38.96 -8.23
C GLY A 484 12.41 -38.37 -8.87
N GLN A 485 11.23 -38.85 -8.47
CA GLN A 485 9.94 -38.29 -8.92
C GLN A 485 9.76 -36.82 -8.49
N VAL A 486 10.11 -36.48 -7.25
CA VAL A 486 10.05 -35.09 -6.75
C VAL A 486 10.98 -34.18 -7.55
N THR A 487 12.17 -34.65 -7.90
CA THR A 487 13.13 -33.91 -8.73
C THR A 487 12.52 -33.58 -10.11
N THR A 488 11.94 -34.58 -10.79
CA THR A 488 11.29 -34.36 -12.09
C THR A 488 10.12 -33.38 -11.99
N LEU A 489 9.24 -33.55 -10.99
CA LEU A 489 8.10 -32.64 -10.77
C LEU A 489 8.55 -31.21 -10.46
N SER A 490 9.65 -31.05 -9.73
CA SER A 490 10.24 -29.73 -9.47
C SER A 490 10.76 -29.11 -10.77
N GLN A 491 11.48 -29.87 -11.60
CA GLN A 491 11.94 -29.41 -12.91
C GLN A 491 10.78 -28.93 -13.79
N ASP A 492 9.67 -29.69 -13.83
CA ASP A 492 8.46 -29.31 -14.57
C ASP A 492 7.83 -28.04 -14.00
N LEU A 493 7.76 -27.91 -12.67
CA LEU A 493 7.28 -26.70 -12.00
C LEU A 493 8.16 -25.48 -12.32
N SER A 494 9.48 -25.63 -12.36
CA SER A 494 10.42 -24.57 -12.75
C SER A 494 10.20 -24.10 -14.17
N ASN A 495 9.97 -25.04 -15.10
CA ASN A 495 9.68 -24.73 -16.49
C ASN A 495 8.34 -23.99 -16.60
N GLY A 496 7.30 -24.50 -15.94
CA GLY A 496 5.98 -23.85 -15.90
C GLY A 496 5.99 -22.46 -15.26
N ALA A 497 6.82 -22.25 -14.23
CA ALA A 497 7.03 -20.92 -13.64
C ALA A 497 7.69 -19.96 -14.64
N THR A 498 8.67 -20.43 -15.41
CA THR A 498 9.35 -19.62 -16.45
C THR A 498 8.39 -19.23 -17.59
N GLU A 499 7.55 -20.17 -18.04
CA GLU A 499 6.49 -19.88 -19.03
C GLU A 499 5.46 -18.89 -18.47
N SER A 500 5.06 -19.06 -17.21
CA SER A 500 4.13 -18.16 -16.53
C SER A 500 4.70 -16.75 -16.38
N ALA A 501 5.98 -16.60 -16.04
CA ALA A 501 6.66 -15.30 -15.94
C ALA A 501 6.61 -14.54 -17.29
N SER A 502 6.81 -15.27 -18.39
CA SER A 502 6.71 -14.70 -19.73
C SER A 502 5.27 -14.25 -20.06
N ALA A 503 4.27 -15.05 -19.68
CA ALA A 503 2.87 -14.69 -19.86
C ALA A 503 2.47 -13.47 -19.02
N VAL A 504 2.90 -13.41 -17.75
CA VAL A 504 2.71 -12.27 -16.84
C VAL A 504 3.29 -11.00 -17.44
N THR A 505 4.52 -11.07 -17.97
CA THR A 505 5.17 -9.92 -18.65
C THR A 505 4.35 -9.43 -19.84
N GLN A 506 3.85 -10.35 -20.67
CA GLN A 506 3.03 -9.99 -21.84
C GLN A 506 1.67 -9.39 -21.44
N ILE A 507 1.02 -9.94 -20.41
CA ILE A 507 -0.23 -9.40 -19.88
C ILE A 507 0.01 -8.01 -19.31
N SER A 508 1.08 -7.81 -18.54
CA SER A 508 1.45 -6.49 -17.99
C SER A 508 1.63 -5.44 -19.09
N ALA A 509 2.30 -5.80 -20.19
CA ALA A 509 2.43 -4.92 -21.35
C ALA A 509 1.06 -4.58 -21.98
N THR A 510 0.18 -5.57 -22.10
CA THR A 510 -1.18 -5.39 -22.64
C THR A 510 -2.03 -4.49 -21.75
N VAL A 511 -1.95 -4.66 -20.43
CA VAL A 511 -2.66 -3.84 -19.43
C VAL A 511 -2.15 -2.39 -19.44
N THR A 512 -0.83 -2.20 -19.57
CA THR A 512 -0.24 -0.86 -19.72
C THR A 512 -0.75 -0.18 -20.99
N GLN A 513 -0.82 -0.91 -22.11
CA GLN A 513 -1.39 -0.40 -23.35
C GLN A 513 -2.88 -0.05 -23.21
N MET A 514 -3.67 -0.89 -22.55
CA MET A 514 -5.08 -0.61 -22.26
C MET A 514 -5.25 0.64 -21.39
N ALA A 515 -4.41 0.83 -20.38
CA ALA A 515 -4.41 2.03 -19.54
C ALA A 515 -4.16 3.30 -20.35
N ALA A 516 -3.24 3.24 -21.33
CA ALA A 516 -3.01 4.34 -22.26
C ALA A 516 -4.23 4.60 -23.16
N GLN A 517 -4.83 3.53 -23.70
CA GLN A 517 -6.01 3.64 -24.56
C GLN A 517 -7.23 4.23 -23.82
N ILE A 518 -7.45 3.86 -22.56
CA ILE A 518 -8.54 4.40 -21.74
C ILE A 518 -8.35 5.89 -21.49
N ARG A 519 -7.12 6.33 -21.18
CA ARG A 519 -6.80 7.76 -21.04
C ARG A 519 -7.09 8.53 -22.33
N GLN A 520 -6.67 7.99 -23.47
CA GLN A 520 -6.93 8.58 -24.77
C GLN A 520 -8.45 8.65 -25.08
N THR A 521 -9.23 7.62 -24.74
CA THR A 521 -10.69 7.64 -24.89
C THR A 521 -11.34 8.73 -24.02
N SER A 522 -10.85 8.93 -22.79
CA SER A 522 -11.30 10.00 -21.89
C SER A 522 -11.00 11.39 -22.47
N GLU A 523 -9.82 11.58 -23.04
CA GLU A 523 -9.44 12.82 -23.73
C GLU A 523 -10.34 13.09 -24.94
N TYR A 524 -10.58 12.09 -25.79
CA TYR A 524 -11.50 12.21 -26.92
C TYR A 524 -12.94 12.49 -26.49
N ALA A 525 -13.40 11.91 -25.39
CA ALA A 525 -14.70 12.24 -24.82
C ALA A 525 -14.73 13.73 -24.41
N SER A 526 -13.71 14.21 -23.69
CA SER A 526 -13.65 15.63 -23.30
C SER A 526 -13.65 16.57 -24.52
N GLU A 527 -12.91 16.24 -25.57
CA GLU A 527 -12.86 17.03 -26.81
C GLU A 527 -14.21 17.02 -27.55
N ALA A 528 -14.84 15.85 -27.68
CA ALA A 528 -16.16 15.70 -28.30
C ALA A 528 -17.24 16.47 -27.54
N ASN A 529 -17.16 16.52 -26.20
CA ASN A 529 -18.08 17.28 -25.37
C ASN A 529 -17.94 18.79 -25.61
N ALA A 530 -16.70 19.28 -25.66
CA ALA A 530 -16.40 20.68 -25.96
C ALA A 530 -16.93 21.09 -27.35
N LEU A 531 -16.71 20.24 -28.36
CA LEU A 531 -17.20 20.47 -29.72
C LEU A 531 -18.73 20.47 -29.79
N SER A 532 -19.39 19.56 -29.05
CA SER A 532 -20.85 19.48 -28.97
C SER A 532 -21.45 20.75 -28.34
N ARG A 533 -20.88 21.22 -27.23
CA ARG A 533 -21.30 22.49 -26.59
C ARG A 533 -21.06 23.71 -27.48
N SER A 534 -19.95 23.74 -28.22
CA SER A 534 -19.67 24.82 -29.19
C SER A 534 -20.69 24.82 -30.34
N SER A 535 -21.08 23.63 -30.82
CA SER A 535 -22.10 23.47 -31.87
C SER A 535 -23.48 23.90 -31.37
N GLU A 536 -23.85 23.52 -30.15
CA GLU A 536 -25.07 23.96 -29.47
C GLU A 536 -25.12 25.49 -29.35
N HIS A 537 -24.03 26.12 -28.91
CA HIS A 537 -23.92 27.57 -28.78
C HIS A 537 -24.06 28.28 -30.14
N SER A 538 -23.38 27.77 -31.17
CA SER A 538 -23.43 28.34 -32.52
C SER A 538 -24.82 28.22 -33.14
N ALA A 539 -25.48 27.08 -32.95
CA ALA A 539 -26.84 26.85 -33.44
C ALA A 539 -27.87 27.74 -32.71
N ARG A 540 -27.73 27.94 -31.39
CA ARG A 540 -28.54 28.90 -30.64
C ARG A 540 -28.39 30.32 -31.16
N GLY A 541 -27.15 30.79 -31.34
CA GLY A 541 -26.89 32.12 -31.92
C GLY A 541 -27.45 32.26 -33.33
N GLY A 542 -27.37 31.21 -34.15
CA GLY A 542 -28.03 31.17 -35.45
C GLY A 542 -29.55 31.31 -35.35
N ASN A 543 -30.18 30.66 -34.36
CA ASN A 543 -31.62 30.73 -34.15
C ASN A 543 -32.06 32.15 -33.74
N GLU A 544 -31.30 32.84 -32.89
CA GLU A 544 -31.52 34.25 -32.54
C GLU A 544 -31.45 35.18 -33.76
N LEU A 545 -30.50 34.94 -34.66
CA LEU A 545 -30.40 35.67 -35.94
C LEU A 545 -31.61 35.39 -36.84
N MET A 546 -32.12 34.15 -36.89
CA MET A 546 -33.34 33.82 -37.64
C MET A 546 -34.57 34.52 -37.08
N VAL A 547 -34.70 34.64 -35.76
CA VAL A 547 -35.76 35.43 -35.11
C VAL A 547 -35.69 36.89 -35.55
N THR A 548 -34.49 37.47 -35.58
CA THR A 548 -34.26 38.85 -36.02
C THR A 548 -34.58 39.03 -37.51
N LEU A 549 -34.15 38.10 -38.36
CA LEU A 549 -34.42 38.11 -39.79
C LEU A 549 -35.92 37.99 -40.09
N LYS A 550 -36.63 37.14 -39.35
CA LYS A 550 -38.08 36.98 -39.46
C LYS A 550 -38.81 38.29 -39.15
N ALA A 551 -38.40 39.01 -38.10
CA ALA A 551 -38.95 40.32 -37.78
C ALA A 551 -38.70 41.35 -38.90
N ALA A 552 -37.47 41.42 -39.43
CA ALA A 552 -37.14 42.33 -40.54
C ALA A 552 -37.95 42.01 -41.82
N MET A 553 -38.16 40.73 -42.14
CA MET A 553 -38.99 40.33 -43.28
C MET A 553 -40.48 40.69 -43.09
N GLN A 554 -40.99 40.61 -41.85
CA GLN A 554 -42.33 41.07 -41.52
C GLN A 554 -42.46 42.60 -41.72
N GLU A 555 -41.47 43.38 -41.29
CA GLU A 555 -41.43 44.84 -41.52
C GLU A 555 -41.37 45.21 -43.01
N ILE A 556 -40.56 44.48 -43.80
CA ILE A 556 -40.49 44.66 -45.27
C ILE A 556 -41.84 44.36 -45.90
N ASN A 557 -42.49 43.25 -45.51
CA ASN A 557 -43.79 42.88 -46.04
C ASN A 557 -44.86 43.93 -45.70
N GLN A 558 -44.84 44.47 -44.47
CA GLN A 558 -45.73 45.55 -44.06
C GLN A 558 -45.47 46.83 -44.88
N SER A 559 -44.20 47.21 -45.05
CA SER A 559 -43.81 48.36 -45.86
C SER A 559 -44.27 48.22 -47.32
N GLY A 560 -44.19 47.02 -47.90
CA GLY A 560 -44.68 46.73 -49.25
C GLY A 560 -46.21 46.86 -49.38
N LEU A 561 -46.96 46.48 -48.35
CA LEU A 561 -48.42 46.71 -48.30
C LEU A 561 -48.74 48.21 -48.26
N ASP A 562 -47.99 48.99 -47.49
CA ASP A 562 -48.17 50.45 -47.40
C ASP A 562 -47.84 51.13 -48.73
N ILE A 563 -46.74 50.75 -49.38
CA ILE A 563 -46.38 51.23 -50.72
C ILE A 563 -47.47 50.89 -51.74
N THR A 564 -48.05 49.69 -51.67
CA THR A 564 -49.16 49.29 -52.56
C THR A 564 -50.36 50.23 -52.41
N ASN A 565 -50.67 50.67 -51.19
CA ASN A 565 -51.74 51.64 -50.94
C ASN A 565 -51.39 53.04 -51.49
N ILE A 566 -50.13 53.47 -51.35
CA ILE A 566 -49.66 54.76 -51.91
C ILE A 566 -49.74 54.75 -53.44
N ILE A 567 -49.28 53.67 -54.09
CA ILE A 567 -49.33 53.55 -55.55
C ILE A 567 -50.78 53.57 -56.05
N ARG A 568 -51.70 52.91 -55.33
CA ARG A 568 -53.13 52.97 -55.64
C ARG A 568 -53.68 54.39 -55.60
N ALA A 569 -53.32 55.18 -54.58
CA ALA A 569 -53.68 56.59 -54.51
C ALA A 569 -53.07 57.42 -55.67
N ILE A 570 -51.84 57.13 -56.09
CA ILE A 570 -51.21 57.78 -57.26
C ILE A 570 -51.95 57.43 -58.56
N GLU A 571 -52.34 56.16 -58.74
CA GLU A 571 -53.13 55.72 -59.90
C GLU A 571 -54.49 56.43 -59.93
N GLU A 572 -55.15 56.56 -58.77
CA GLU A 572 -56.39 57.34 -58.63
C GLU A 572 -56.19 58.82 -59.00
N ILE A 573 -55.13 59.47 -58.49
CA ILE A 573 -54.78 60.85 -58.82
C ILE A 573 -54.49 61.01 -60.32
N ALA A 574 -53.73 60.09 -60.92
CA ALA A 574 -53.43 60.11 -62.34
C ALA A 574 -54.71 59.98 -63.18
N THR A 575 -55.63 59.11 -62.78
CA THR A 575 -56.93 58.93 -63.44
C THR A 575 -57.80 60.19 -63.33
N GLN A 576 -57.86 60.80 -62.15
CA GLN A 576 -58.56 62.08 -61.93
C GLN A 576 -57.93 63.22 -62.73
N THR A 577 -56.60 63.31 -62.78
CA THR A 577 -55.86 64.32 -63.54
C THR A 577 -56.09 64.16 -65.04
N ASN A 578 -56.15 62.93 -65.53
CA ASN A 578 -56.49 62.61 -66.92
C ASN A 578 -57.91 63.09 -67.27
N LEU A 579 -58.89 62.92 -66.37
CA LEU A 579 -60.26 63.41 -66.56
C LEU A 579 -60.35 64.94 -66.51
N LEU A 580 -59.61 65.59 -65.59
CA LEU A 580 -59.51 67.05 -65.50
C LEU A 580 -58.88 67.65 -66.76
N ALA A 581 -57.79 67.07 -67.24
CA ALA A 581 -57.09 67.47 -68.45
C ALA A 581 -57.97 67.28 -69.70
N LEU A 582 -58.74 66.20 -69.77
CA LEU A 582 -59.72 65.98 -70.83
C LEU A 582 -60.78 67.08 -70.84
N ASN A 583 -61.34 67.42 -69.68
CA ASN A 583 -62.32 68.50 -69.56
C ASN A 583 -61.72 69.86 -69.95
N ALA A 584 -60.48 70.14 -69.56
CA ALA A 584 -59.76 71.36 -69.93
C ALA A 584 -59.46 71.43 -71.45
N ALA A 585 -59.09 70.31 -72.08
CA ALA A 585 -58.87 70.23 -73.52
C ALA A 585 -60.16 70.47 -74.32
N ILE A 586 -61.30 69.95 -73.83
CA ILE A 586 -62.63 70.20 -74.40
C ILE A 586 -62.99 71.70 -74.34
N GLU A 587 -62.81 72.34 -73.19
CA GLU A 587 -63.15 73.76 -73.02
C GLU A 587 -62.17 74.68 -73.78
N ALA A 588 -60.90 74.31 -73.88
CA ALA A 588 -59.91 75.01 -74.71
C ALA A 588 -60.24 74.90 -76.21
N ALA A 589 -60.72 73.74 -76.68
CA ALA A 589 -61.23 73.57 -78.05
C ALA A 589 -62.48 74.43 -78.31
N ARG A 590 -63.31 74.64 -77.28
CA ARG A 590 -64.51 75.48 -77.34
C ARG A 590 -64.22 76.98 -77.44
N ALA A 591 -63.09 77.44 -76.91
CA ALA A 591 -62.64 78.84 -76.95
C ALA A 591 -61.96 79.27 -78.28
N GLY A 592 -61.82 78.36 -79.26
CA GLY A 592 -61.30 78.67 -80.59
C GLY A 592 -59.83 79.14 -80.60
N GLU A 593 -59.51 80.16 -81.41
CA GLU A 593 -58.14 80.67 -81.59
C GLU A 593 -57.49 81.19 -80.29
N HIS A 594 -58.28 81.66 -79.31
CA HIS A 594 -57.78 82.14 -78.02
C HIS A 594 -57.40 81.00 -77.03
N GLY A 595 -57.89 79.77 -77.24
CA GLY A 595 -57.66 78.61 -76.37
C GLY A 595 -56.51 77.69 -76.82
N ARG A 596 -55.90 77.97 -77.99
CA ARG A 596 -54.93 77.09 -78.65
C ARG A 596 -53.71 76.73 -77.79
N GLY A 597 -53.14 77.70 -77.07
CA GLY A 597 -52.02 77.47 -76.14
C GLY A 597 -52.43 76.62 -74.94
N PHE A 598 -53.66 76.76 -74.46
CA PHE A 598 -54.20 76.00 -73.31
C PHE A 598 -54.55 74.55 -73.69
N ALA A 599 -55.04 74.33 -74.91
CA ALA A 599 -55.33 72.99 -75.43
C ALA A 599 -54.07 72.12 -75.53
N VAL A 600 -52.94 72.69 -75.98
CA VAL A 600 -51.65 71.98 -76.03
C VAL A 600 -51.18 71.58 -74.64
N VAL A 601 -51.28 72.49 -73.65
CA VAL A 601 -50.94 72.18 -72.25
C VAL A 601 -51.86 71.10 -71.68
N ALA A 602 -53.16 71.15 -71.96
CA ALA A 602 -54.11 70.14 -71.50
C ALA A 602 -53.84 68.74 -72.09
N ASP A 603 -53.50 68.64 -73.39
CA ASP A 603 -53.12 67.38 -74.00
C ASP A 603 -51.79 66.84 -73.45
N GLU A 604 -50.81 67.70 -73.16
CA GLU A 604 -49.55 67.31 -72.52
C GLU A 604 -49.79 66.78 -71.09
N VAL A 605 -50.63 67.46 -70.31
CA VAL A 605 -51.04 67.00 -68.95
C VAL A 605 -51.79 65.67 -69.03
N ARG A 606 -52.64 65.48 -70.04
CA ARG A 606 -53.37 64.22 -70.27
C ARG A 606 -52.40 63.07 -70.59
N GLN A 607 -51.44 63.28 -71.49
CA GLN A 607 -50.40 62.28 -71.79
C GLN A 607 -49.54 61.98 -70.57
N LEU A 608 -49.17 62.99 -69.78
CA LEU A 608 -48.42 62.82 -68.53
C LEU A 608 -49.21 62.00 -67.50
N ALA A 609 -50.52 62.23 -67.38
CA ALA A 609 -51.41 61.49 -66.49
C ALA A 609 -51.55 60.02 -66.92
N ALA A 610 -51.71 59.74 -68.22
CA ALA A 610 -51.75 58.37 -68.75
C ALA A 610 -50.43 57.62 -68.51
N ARG A 611 -49.28 58.27 -68.75
CA ARG A 611 -47.95 57.71 -68.45
C ARG A 611 -47.75 57.48 -66.95
N SER A 612 -48.31 58.34 -66.10
CA SER A 612 -48.25 58.19 -64.64
C SER A 612 -49.07 57.00 -64.15
N ALA A 613 -50.26 56.78 -64.72
CA ALA A 613 -51.10 55.61 -64.41
C ALA A 613 -50.43 54.31 -64.86
N GLU A 614 -49.84 54.26 -66.06
CA GLU A 614 -49.09 53.09 -66.55
C GLU A 614 -47.87 52.79 -65.66
N ALA A 615 -47.13 53.82 -65.24
CA ALA A 615 -46.00 53.69 -64.32
C ALA A 615 -46.44 53.21 -62.93
N ALA A 616 -47.59 53.69 -62.43
CA ALA A 616 -48.19 53.23 -61.17
C ALA A 616 -48.57 51.75 -61.25
N GLN A 617 -49.27 51.31 -62.31
CA GLN A 617 -49.63 49.90 -62.52
C GLN A 617 -48.41 48.99 -62.61
N ARG A 618 -47.34 49.44 -63.31
CA ARG A 618 -46.08 48.71 -63.37
C ARG A 618 -45.43 48.58 -61.99
N SER A 619 -45.47 49.64 -61.19
CA SER A 619 -44.96 49.66 -59.82
C SER A 619 -45.76 48.73 -58.90
N THR A 620 -47.10 48.71 -59.02
CA THR A 620 -47.97 47.78 -58.29
C THR A 620 -47.57 46.33 -58.53
N ARG A 621 -47.34 45.94 -59.79
CA ARG A 621 -46.91 44.57 -60.13
C ARG A 621 -45.57 44.22 -59.50
N LEU A 622 -44.59 45.12 -59.60
CA LEU A 622 -43.26 44.91 -59.00
C LEU A 622 -43.32 44.76 -57.48
N ILE A 623 -44.16 45.55 -56.80
CA ILE A 623 -44.34 45.45 -55.35
C ILE A 623 -45.08 44.16 -54.96
N GLN A 624 -46.09 43.73 -55.71
CA GLN A 624 -46.76 42.44 -55.49
C GLN A 624 -45.79 41.26 -55.63
N GLU A 625 -44.95 41.27 -56.67
CA GLU A 625 -43.90 40.27 -56.84
C GLU A 625 -42.87 40.32 -55.70
N SER A 626 -42.51 41.51 -55.22
CA SER A 626 -41.60 41.69 -54.08
C SER A 626 -42.20 41.12 -52.79
N ASN A 627 -43.46 41.42 -52.48
CA ASN A 627 -44.16 40.87 -51.31
C ASN A 627 -44.24 39.34 -51.36
N ALA A 628 -44.56 38.76 -52.52
CA ALA A 628 -44.59 37.31 -52.68
C ALA A 628 -43.22 36.67 -52.39
N ARG A 629 -42.12 37.31 -52.80
CA ARG A 629 -40.75 36.86 -52.47
C ARG A 629 -40.44 37.00 -50.98
N THR A 630 -40.90 38.09 -50.34
CA THR A 630 -40.72 38.31 -48.89
C THR A 630 -41.46 37.26 -48.07
N ILE A 631 -42.71 36.92 -48.43
CA ILE A 631 -43.47 35.85 -47.77
C ILE A 631 -42.75 34.50 -47.87
N LYS A 632 -42.25 34.16 -49.07
CA LYS A 632 -41.45 32.97 -49.26
C LYS A 632 -40.14 33.00 -48.44
N GLY A 633 -39.52 34.17 -48.30
CA GLY A 633 -38.36 34.39 -47.43
C GLY A 633 -38.68 34.13 -45.95
N MET A 634 -39.86 34.54 -45.47
CA MET A 634 -40.32 34.25 -44.12
C MET A 634 -40.49 32.75 -43.87
N GLU A 635 -41.06 32.01 -44.83
CA GLU A 635 -41.23 30.56 -44.75
C GLU A 635 -39.88 29.83 -44.64
N ILE A 636 -38.92 30.17 -45.52
CA ILE A 636 -37.55 29.61 -45.49
C ILE A 636 -36.84 29.93 -44.16
N THR A 637 -37.05 31.13 -43.62
CA THR A 637 -36.47 31.53 -42.33
C THR A 637 -37.02 30.68 -41.18
N ASP A 638 -38.32 30.39 -41.20
CA ASP A 638 -38.99 29.54 -40.20
C ASP A 638 -38.50 28.08 -40.27
N ASP A 639 -38.37 27.54 -41.48
CA ASP A 639 -37.77 26.22 -41.71
C ASP A 639 -36.32 26.14 -41.21
N THR A 640 -35.54 27.19 -41.48
CA THR A 640 -34.13 27.27 -41.05
C THR A 640 -34.03 27.34 -39.52
N ALA A 641 -34.91 28.11 -38.86
CA ALA A 641 -34.99 28.17 -37.41
C ALA A 641 -35.28 26.79 -36.79
N ARG A 642 -36.25 26.04 -37.34
CA ARG A 642 -36.55 24.67 -36.90
C ARG A 642 -35.38 23.71 -37.08
N ALA A 643 -34.65 23.81 -38.18
CA ALA A 643 -33.46 22.99 -38.41
C ALA A 643 -32.34 23.28 -37.40
N LEU A 644 -32.13 24.56 -37.04
CA LEU A 644 -31.17 24.96 -36.01
C LEU A 644 -31.59 24.47 -34.62
N GLU A 645 -32.88 24.55 -34.28
CA GLU A 645 -33.43 23.99 -33.04
C GLU A 645 -33.15 22.47 -32.92
N ALA A 646 -33.32 21.73 -34.02
CA ALA A 646 -33.02 20.30 -34.05
C ALA A 646 -31.52 20.02 -33.85
N ILE A 647 -30.63 20.87 -34.37
CA ILE A 647 -29.18 20.78 -34.14
C ILE A 647 -28.86 21.02 -32.65
N VAL A 648 -29.49 22.00 -32.00
CA VAL A 648 -29.32 22.24 -30.56
C VAL A 648 -29.70 21.01 -29.75
N GLN A 649 -30.85 20.38 -30.04
CA GLN A 649 -31.29 19.16 -29.37
C GLN A 649 -30.35 17.98 -29.63
N GLY A 650 -29.91 17.79 -30.87
CA GLY A 650 -28.96 16.73 -31.23
C GLY A 650 -27.60 16.90 -30.56
N ALA A 651 -27.06 18.12 -30.51
CA ALA A 651 -25.81 18.43 -29.83
C ALA A 651 -25.89 18.16 -28.31
N ALA A 652 -27.02 18.47 -27.69
CA ALA A 652 -27.26 18.16 -26.28
C ALA A 652 -27.28 16.64 -26.02
N GLN A 653 -27.90 15.84 -26.90
CA GLN A 653 -27.89 14.38 -26.79
C GLN A 653 -26.49 13.79 -26.96
N VAL A 654 -25.69 14.32 -27.90
CA VAL A 654 -24.29 13.90 -28.07
C VAL A 654 -23.47 14.23 -26.82
N SER A 655 -23.63 15.44 -26.25
CA SER A 655 -22.97 15.83 -25.00
C SER A 655 -23.28 14.85 -23.86
N GLN A 656 -24.54 14.45 -23.70
CA GLN A 656 -24.94 13.45 -22.70
C GLN A 656 -24.27 12.08 -22.91
N LEU A 657 -24.28 11.55 -24.14
CA LEU A 657 -23.62 10.27 -24.44
C LEU A 657 -22.11 10.31 -24.17
N VAL A 658 -21.50 11.46 -24.45
CA VAL A 658 -20.07 11.67 -24.21
C VAL A 658 -19.75 11.74 -22.72
N ASP A 659 -20.61 12.33 -21.90
CA ASP A 659 -20.48 12.32 -20.43
C ASP A 659 -20.56 10.87 -19.89
N GLU A 660 -21.44 10.02 -20.45
CA GLU A 660 -21.50 8.59 -20.11
C GLU A 660 -20.20 7.85 -20.48
N ILE A 661 -19.62 8.14 -21.66
CA ILE A 661 -18.33 7.56 -22.09
C ILE A 661 -17.20 8.00 -21.14
N ALA A 662 -17.17 9.26 -20.73
CA ALA A 662 -16.17 9.76 -19.79
C ALA A 662 -16.28 9.07 -18.42
N SER A 663 -17.51 8.91 -17.90
CA SER A 663 -17.76 8.18 -16.66
C SER A 663 -17.34 6.70 -16.76
N ALA A 664 -17.70 6.03 -17.85
CA ALA A 664 -17.31 4.63 -18.09
C ALA A 664 -15.78 4.48 -18.22
N SER A 665 -15.11 5.42 -18.88
CA SER A 665 -13.65 5.44 -19.02
C SER A 665 -12.96 5.63 -17.66
N SER A 666 -13.50 6.48 -16.79
CA SER A 666 -13.00 6.65 -15.42
C SER A 666 -13.14 5.35 -14.60
N GLN A 667 -14.27 4.65 -14.70
CA GLN A 667 -14.45 3.35 -14.05
C GLN A 667 -13.49 2.29 -14.61
N GLN A 668 -13.30 2.24 -15.92
CA GLN A 668 -12.34 1.32 -16.56
C GLN A 668 -10.90 1.58 -16.12
N ALA A 669 -10.51 2.85 -15.94
CA ALA A 669 -9.19 3.22 -15.44
C ALA A 669 -8.95 2.63 -14.04
N SER A 670 -9.92 2.78 -13.14
CA SER A 670 -9.85 2.17 -11.80
C SER A 670 -9.82 0.64 -11.84
N GLY A 671 -10.59 0.02 -12.73
CA GLY A 671 -10.55 -1.44 -12.94
C GLY A 671 -9.19 -1.93 -13.43
N ILE A 672 -8.52 -1.17 -14.29
CA ILE A 672 -7.18 -1.51 -14.78
C ILE A 672 -6.11 -1.38 -13.68
N GLU A 673 -6.23 -0.42 -12.77
CA GLU A 673 -5.35 -0.35 -11.59
C GLU A 673 -5.46 -1.61 -10.73
N GLN A 674 -6.68 -2.10 -10.50
CA GLN A 674 -6.90 -3.35 -9.76
C GLN A 674 -6.30 -4.58 -10.49
N VAL A 675 -6.46 -4.65 -11.81
CA VAL A 675 -5.84 -5.71 -12.62
C VAL A 675 -4.32 -5.64 -12.52
N SER A 676 -3.74 -4.44 -12.56
CA SER A 676 -2.29 -4.25 -12.41
C SER A 676 -1.77 -4.75 -11.07
N LEU A 677 -2.51 -4.51 -9.97
CA LEU A 677 -2.17 -5.05 -8.65
C LEU A 677 -2.25 -6.58 -8.62
N ALA A 678 -3.30 -7.16 -9.21
CA ALA A 678 -3.46 -8.61 -9.27
C ALA A 678 -2.33 -9.28 -10.09
N ILE A 679 -1.85 -8.64 -11.15
CA ILE A 679 -0.69 -9.12 -11.93
C ILE A 679 0.57 -9.15 -11.08
N GLY A 680 0.80 -8.13 -10.23
CA GLY A 680 1.92 -8.12 -9.29
C GLY A 680 1.88 -9.29 -8.30
N GLN A 681 0.69 -9.66 -7.81
CA GLN A 681 0.53 -10.83 -6.95
C GLN A 681 0.82 -12.14 -7.68
N ILE A 682 0.42 -12.25 -8.95
CA ILE A 682 0.74 -13.43 -9.77
C ILE A 682 2.25 -13.54 -10.00
N ASP A 683 2.93 -12.42 -10.25
CA ASP A 683 4.39 -12.38 -10.41
C ASP A 683 5.12 -12.90 -9.16
N GLU A 684 4.66 -12.51 -7.97
CA GLU A 684 5.18 -13.02 -6.70
C GLU A 684 4.98 -14.53 -6.55
N VAL A 685 3.80 -15.05 -6.88
CA VAL A 685 3.51 -16.49 -6.86
C VAL A 685 4.39 -17.25 -7.85
N VAL A 686 4.63 -16.69 -9.04
CA VAL A 686 5.51 -17.29 -10.05
C VAL A 686 6.95 -17.36 -9.52
N HIS A 687 7.43 -16.30 -8.88
CA HIS A 687 8.76 -16.30 -8.26
C HIS A 687 8.85 -17.33 -7.12
N HIS A 688 7.84 -17.39 -6.27
CA HIS A 688 7.74 -18.36 -5.18
C HIS A 688 7.72 -19.81 -5.70
N ASN A 689 7.05 -20.09 -6.82
CA ASN A 689 7.05 -21.41 -7.44
C ASN A 689 8.44 -21.80 -7.96
N SER A 690 9.19 -20.86 -8.53
CA SER A 690 10.57 -21.09 -8.97
C SER A 690 11.49 -21.40 -7.78
N THR A 691 11.43 -20.61 -6.70
CA THR A 691 12.20 -20.87 -5.47
C THR A 691 11.81 -22.19 -4.80
N ASN A 692 10.50 -22.48 -4.69
CA ASN A 692 10.02 -23.74 -4.13
C ASN A 692 10.51 -24.95 -4.93
N SER A 693 10.55 -24.84 -6.26
CA SER A 693 11.09 -25.87 -7.13
C SER A 693 12.59 -26.12 -6.86
N GLU A 694 13.40 -25.07 -6.73
CA GLU A 694 14.82 -25.21 -6.38
C GLU A 694 15.00 -25.89 -5.02
N GLN A 695 14.26 -25.43 -4.00
CA GLN A 695 14.29 -26.01 -2.65
C GLN A 695 13.83 -27.47 -2.64
N SER A 696 12.79 -27.80 -3.40
CA SER A 696 12.28 -29.18 -3.51
C SER A 696 13.28 -30.11 -4.20
N THR A 697 13.97 -29.59 -5.22
CA THR A 697 15.07 -30.30 -5.89
C THR A 697 16.22 -30.56 -4.94
N GLN A 698 16.64 -29.55 -4.16
CA GLN A 698 17.68 -29.72 -3.15
C GLN A 698 17.27 -30.74 -2.08
N ALA A 699 16.06 -30.65 -1.53
CA ALA A 699 15.56 -31.60 -0.55
C ALA A 699 15.51 -33.03 -1.10
N ALA A 700 15.12 -33.20 -2.37
CA ALA A 700 15.13 -34.50 -3.04
C ALA A 700 16.55 -35.05 -3.23
N GLN A 701 17.53 -34.20 -3.54
CA GLN A 701 18.94 -34.61 -3.62
C GLN A 701 19.48 -35.05 -2.25
N GLU A 702 19.13 -34.35 -1.17
CA GLU A 702 19.49 -34.73 0.19
C GLU A 702 18.84 -36.07 0.59
N LEU A 703 17.56 -36.28 0.27
CA LEU A 703 16.86 -37.55 0.50
C LEU A 703 17.52 -38.71 -0.27
N THR A 704 17.90 -38.47 -1.53
CA THR A 704 18.64 -39.43 -2.36
C THR A 704 19.97 -39.79 -1.69
N GLN A 705 20.72 -38.80 -1.21
CA GLN A 705 21.99 -39.02 -0.52
C GLN A 705 21.80 -39.80 0.78
N GLN A 706 20.79 -39.47 1.60
CA GLN A 706 20.49 -40.18 2.84
C GLN A 706 20.03 -41.63 2.58
N ALA A 707 19.19 -41.85 1.59
CA ALA A 707 18.77 -43.20 1.18
C ALA A 707 19.98 -44.05 0.75
N GLN A 708 20.88 -43.48 -0.04
CA GLN A 708 22.10 -44.16 -0.46
C GLN A 708 23.02 -44.47 0.73
N GLN A 709 23.14 -43.55 1.70
CA GLN A 709 23.89 -43.80 2.93
C GLN A 709 23.28 -44.92 3.75
N MET A 710 21.94 -44.97 3.88
CA MET A 710 21.25 -46.08 4.56
C MET A 710 21.53 -47.41 3.87
N ILE A 711 21.42 -47.48 2.54
CA ILE A 711 21.74 -48.68 1.74
C ILE A 711 23.17 -49.16 2.01
N VAL A 712 24.15 -48.24 2.06
CA VAL A 712 25.55 -48.58 2.36
C VAL A 712 25.73 -49.07 3.80
N GLN A 713 25.07 -48.44 4.78
CA GLN A 713 25.18 -48.84 6.18
C GLN A 713 24.57 -50.23 6.42
N VAL A 714 23.40 -50.51 5.85
CA VAL A 714 22.75 -51.82 6.00
C VAL A 714 23.36 -52.89 5.09
N GLY A 715 24.02 -52.49 3.99
CA GLY A 715 24.75 -53.39 3.09
C GLY A 715 25.96 -54.08 3.73
N ARG A 716 26.38 -53.64 4.92
CA ARG A 716 27.40 -54.33 5.73
C ARG A 716 26.90 -55.65 6.33
N PHE A 717 25.58 -55.85 6.44
CA PHE A 717 24.99 -57.06 6.97
C PHE A 717 24.77 -58.10 5.87
N LYS A 718 25.18 -59.35 6.13
CA LYS A 718 24.97 -60.49 5.24
C LYS A 718 23.60 -61.12 5.53
N VAL A 719 22.60 -60.73 4.76
CA VAL A 719 21.19 -61.16 4.91
C VAL A 719 20.97 -62.53 4.26
N ARG A 720 20.03 -63.35 4.76
CA ARG A 720 19.63 -64.58 4.07
C ARG A 720 18.95 -64.21 2.75
N ARG A 721 19.44 -64.74 1.62
CA ARG A 721 18.69 -64.65 0.35
C ARG A 721 17.42 -65.46 0.48
N ILE A 722 16.29 -64.78 0.59
CA ILE A 722 14.97 -65.37 0.40
C ILE A 722 14.92 -65.78 -1.07
N ARG A 723 14.67 -67.06 -1.33
CA ARG A 723 14.51 -67.62 -2.67
C ARG A 723 13.10 -67.38 -3.18
#